data_AF-A0A9Q1C0M0-F1
#
_entry.id   AF-A0A9Q1C0M0-F1
#
_cell.length_a   1.000
_cell.length_b   1.000
_cell.length_c   1.000
_cell.angle_alpha   90.00
_cell.angle_beta   90.00
_cell.angle_gamma   90.00
#
_symmetry.space_group_name_H-M   'P 1'
#
loop_
_entity.id
_entity.type
_entity.pdbx_description
1 polymer ?
#
loop_
_entity_poly.entity_id
_entity_poly.type
_entity_poly.pdbx_seq_one_letter_code
_entity_poly.pdbx_strand_id
1 'polypeptide(L)'
;MSRVSWKRLSSSDAMNLANALPPNTLQRSLSLPPVDQSQSAFRETGTIEKLLPSYGFVRCADRDLRLFFHYSQYSGNAVAELRVGDFVEFEVITDRKTGKLVASKIYKVISGMGDAIEEPVEGIVVKEISETSPGQLSYELSGESFFLTFYERDVEGDEILRKDDLVTFIVSTDQSNRTVRAKRIKVIKPVVRCQGLVSSMKESFGFIERDDIAKEIFFHFSEFQGNINDLCVGSEVEFTVGNRNEKEVGMEITLLAPGSVVFEDIDEGTLTGRIVKVLPRSGSRRSIEPAPGKIHLESGDGTKQELLYRDKDLLRNHTFWINDIVVFNVVTDRRNHTQRATNIMLDHSTFTENEEQRETGTVAALKEGFGFIKCADREARMFFHFSEMLSEGDVHISDEVEFTVIQDPASVQRSVAIRIKKLPKGSVIFEIVGQERFVGEIEKVPVNMWGRSPGRSHSREHDLGTIIYGKNGMKQRINFHAKDTDLKVPPEEGDEVLFNIAEIKRDKSTMAVNITVRDRTFDPCKRGFVAVLKESFGFLETEEHDREVFFHYSQYDGDVNTLYIGDEVEFTLVRKGSKSSAEKVKPIAKGTIPPEKVQPGLLKGKILRPLRCIDPQQSEYTGLVQEITDDETEGMTYPYCFLSLADKHEFLQKDDEVCFQLAISPKNQKTWAWKVAGERKFVRARVSSVKGQYGFIDYDVGEGKKLFFHLSEVVEGVEIAPGHEVEFVIVQNQKNGRYSAVNVRRLTEMQRPQRLSRMKSNLGDGTGPRLIILRQPKGPDGSKGFNWKRQ
;
A
#
# COMPACT_ATOMS: atom_id res chain seq x y z
N MET A 1 -46.25 -54.61 -1.30
CA MET A 1 -47.25 -54.03 -0.37
C MET A 1 -46.64 -52.74 0.15
N SER A 2 -47.26 -51.57 0.18
CA SER A 2 -48.65 -51.09 -0.07
C SER A 2 -48.57 -49.70 -0.73
N ARG A 3 -49.08 -49.52 -1.96
CA ARG A 3 -50.44 -49.08 -2.38
C ARG A 3 -50.73 -47.57 -2.27
N VAL A 4 -51.29 -47.05 -3.37
CA VAL A 4 -51.48 -45.64 -3.76
C VAL A 4 -52.92 -45.17 -3.48
N SER A 5 -53.14 -43.87 -3.23
CA SER A 5 -54.39 -43.20 -3.67
C SER A 5 -54.27 -41.66 -3.72
N TRP A 6 -54.62 -41.06 -4.85
CA TRP A 6 -54.93 -39.63 -5.00
C TRP A 6 -56.44 -39.37 -4.82
N LYS A 7 -56.85 -38.17 -4.41
CA LYS A 7 -58.25 -37.70 -4.49
C LYS A 7 -58.36 -36.22 -4.89
N ARG A 8 -59.33 -35.94 -5.76
CA ARG A 8 -59.79 -34.59 -6.16
C ARG A 8 -60.67 -33.96 -5.08
N LEU A 9 -60.79 -32.62 -5.11
CA LEU A 9 -61.99 -31.88 -4.74
C LEU A 9 -62.25 -30.75 -5.77
N SER A 10 -63.47 -30.22 -5.80
CA SER A 10 -64.03 -29.39 -6.88
C SER A 10 -64.57 -28.02 -6.39
N SER A 11 -64.77 -27.10 -7.34
CA SER A 11 -65.07 -25.67 -7.17
C SER A 11 -66.46 -25.32 -6.61
N SER A 12 -66.56 -24.18 -5.91
CA SER A 12 -67.53 -23.07 -6.20
C SER A 12 -67.30 -21.85 -5.29
N ASP A 13 -67.34 -20.66 -5.91
CA ASP A 13 -67.77 -19.33 -5.42
C ASP A 13 -67.19 -18.70 -4.11
N ALA A 14 -66.81 -17.41 -4.03
CA ALA A 14 -66.63 -16.34 -5.04
C ALA A 14 -65.93 -15.08 -4.43
N MET A 15 -65.70 -14.05 -5.26
CA MET A 15 -65.48 -12.62 -4.89
C MET A 15 -64.12 -12.22 -4.21
N ASN A 16 -63.59 -10.98 -4.30
CA ASN A 16 -64.07 -9.76 -5.01
C ASN A 16 -62.95 -8.75 -5.38
N LEU A 17 -63.12 -8.01 -6.51
CA LEU A 17 -62.40 -6.78 -6.98
C LEU A 17 -60.84 -6.80 -7.11
N ALA A 18 -60.18 -5.97 -7.93
CA ALA A 18 -60.51 -5.32 -9.23
C ALA A 18 -59.24 -4.66 -9.86
N ASN A 19 -59.02 -4.91 -11.16
CA ASN A 19 -58.34 -4.08 -12.20
C ASN A 19 -57.05 -3.27 -11.94
N ALA A 20 -55.96 -3.68 -12.62
CA ALA A 20 -55.37 -3.06 -13.85
C ALA A 20 -54.05 -3.81 -14.17
N LEU A 21 -53.63 -4.22 -15.38
CA LEU A 21 -53.74 -3.70 -16.76
C LEU A 21 -53.80 -4.89 -17.78
N PRO A 22 -54.23 -4.72 -19.05
CA PRO A 22 -54.33 -5.82 -20.02
C PRO A 22 -53.23 -5.84 -21.11
N PRO A 23 -52.74 -7.03 -21.50
CA PRO A 23 -52.27 -7.31 -22.86
C PRO A 23 -53.41 -7.96 -23.69
N ASN A 24 -53.34 -7.93 -25.02
CA ASN A 24 -54.29 -8.68 -25.86
C ASN A 24 -53.68 -9.08 -27.21
N THR A 25 -53.91 -10.32 -27.64
CA THR A 25 -53.36 -10.86 -28.90
C THR A 25 -54.34 -11.80 -29.61
N LEU A 26 -54.41 -11.64 -30.94
CA LEU A 26 -54.81 -12.61 -31.98
C LEU A 26 -56.30 -12.93 -32.28
N GLN A 27 -56.62 -12.67 -33.57
CA GLN A 27 -57.53 -13.39 -34.50
C GLN A 27 -59.07 -13.30 -34.24
N ARG A 28 -59.95 -13.05 -35.23
CA ARG A 28 -59.92 -13.48 -36.64
C ARG A 28 -60.97 -12.73 -37.52
N SER A 29 -60.76 -12.74 -38.84
CA SER A 29 -61.75 -12.66 -39.94
C SER A 29 -62.67 -11.44 -40.16
N LEU A 30 -62.39 -10.75 -41.28
CA LEU A 30 -63.31 -10.42 -42.40
C LEU A 30 -64.65 -9.70 -42.14
N SER A 31 -64.73 -8.44 -42.59
CA SER A 31 -65.95 -7.86 -43.17
C SER A 31 -65.61 -6.85 -44.29
N LEU A 32 -66.38 -6.87 -45.38
CA LEU A 32 -66.31 -5.93 -46.50
C LEU A 32 -67.28 -4.75 -46.29
N PRO A 33 -66.94 -3.51 -46.66
CA PRO A 33 -67.92 -2.43 -46.84
C PRO A 33 -68.70 -2.61 -48.16
N PRO A 34 -69.84 -1.92 -48.33
CA PRO A 34 -70.86 -2.30 -49.31
C PRO A 34 -70.56 -1.86 -50.76
N VAL A 35 -71.17 -2.59 -51.70
CA VAL A 35 -71.21 -2.29 -53.13
C VAL A 35 -72.10 -1.06 -53.38
N ASP A 36 -71.54 -0.03 -54.01
CA ASP A 36 -72.32 1.05 -54.62
C ASP A 36 -72.43 0.83 -56.13
N GLN A 37 -73.65 0.85 -56.68
CA GLN A 37 -73.91 0.50 -58.08
C GLN A 37 -73.72 1.72 -58.98
N SER A 38 -72.52 1.88 -59.56
CA SER A 38 -72.32 2.80 -60.68
C SER A 38 -71.47 2.20 -61.81
N GLN A 39 -72.11 2.06 -62.97
CA GLN A 39 -71.57 1.93 -64.34
C GLN A 39 -70.19 1.27 -64.49
N SER A 40 -70.17 -0.01 -64.87
CA SER A 40 -68.96 -0.78 -65.16
C SER A 40 -68.15 -0.23 -66.34
N ALA A 41 -67.17 0.62 -66.05
CA ALA A 41 -66.00 0.81 -66.88
C ALA A 41 -64.93 -0.20 -66.42
N PHE A 42 -64.63 -1.20 -67.24
CA PHE A 42 -63.49 -2.09 -67.03
C PHE A 42 -62.37 -1.70 -67.98
N ARG A 43 -61.13 -1.92 -67.55
CA ARG A 43 -59.95 -1.72 -68.40
C ARG A 43 -59.69 -2.93 -69.25
N GLU A 44 -59.29 -2.69 -70.49
CA GLU A 44 -58.97 -3.70 -71.48
C GLU A 44 -57.72 -3.23 -72.25
N THR A 45 -56.91 -4.18 -72.72
CA THR A 45 -55.75 -3.86 -73.57
C THR A 45 -56.07 -4.19 -75.03
N GLY A 46 -55.32 -3.59 -75.95
CA GLY A 46 -55.55 -3.81 -77.37
C GLY A 46 -54.58 -3.06 -78.25
N THR A 47 -54.76 -3.22 -79.56
CA THR A 47 -53.88 -2.65 -80.58
C THR A 47 -54.64 -1.63 -81.43
N ILE A 48 -54.01 -0.49 -81.73
CA ILE A 48 -54.60 0.52 -82.62
C ILE A 48 -54.71 -0.05 -84.04
N GLU A 49 -55.95 -0.35 -84.46
CA GLU A 49 -56.25 -0.95 -85.78
C GLU A 49 -56.25 0.11 -86.89
N LYS A 50 -56.79 1.29 -86.60
CA LYS A 50 -56.88 2.39 -87.58
C LYS A 50 -56.91 3.74 -86.88
N LEU A 51 -56.10 4.68 -87.35
CA LEU A 51 -56.04 6.04 -86.84
C LEU A 51 -56.40 7.04 -87.96
N LEU A 52 -57.22 8.02 -87.63
CA LEU A 52 -57.66 9.13 -88.49
C LEU A 52 -57.41 10.46 -87.75
N PRO A 53 -57.45 11.63 -88.44
CA PRO A 53 -56.98 12.89 -87.86
C PRO A 53 -57.68 13.37 -86.57
N SER A 54 -58.90 12.89 -86.30
CA SER A 54 -59.70 13.27 -85.12
C SER A 54 -60.18 12.08 -84.27
N TYR A 55 -60.04 10.85 -84.75
CA TYR A 55 -60.54 9.65 -84.06
C TYR A 55 -59.81 8.40 -84.53
N GLY A 56 -59.97 7.29 -83.80
CA GLY A 56 -59.39 6.01 -84.17
C GLY A 56 -60.28 4.83 -83.79
N PHE A 57 -59.77 3.64 -84.09
CA PHE A 57 -60.33 2.37 -83.67
C PHE A 57 -59.24 1.51 -83.03
N VAL A 58 -59.58 0.93 -81.89
CA VAL A 58 -58.75 -0.04 -81.18
C VAL A 58 -59.43 -1.41 -81.26
N ARG A 59 -58.63 -2.44 -81.50
CA ARG A 59 -59.07 -3.84 -81.44
C ARG A 59 -58.68 -4.39 -80.08
N CYS A 60 -59.66 -4.80 -79.28
CA CYS A 60 -59.43 -5.40 -77.97
C CYS A 60 -58.63 -6.71 -78.12
N ALA A 61 -57.77 -7.01 -77.15
CA ALA A 61 -56.92 -8.21 -77.15
C ALA A 61 -57.68 -9.48 -76.71
N ASP A 62 -58.52 -9.36 -75.67
CA ASP A 62 -59.18 -10.50 -75.03
C ASP A 62 -60.53 -10.87 -75.66
N ARG A 63 -61.15 -9.91 -76.35
CA ARG A 63 -62.46 -10.01 -77.00
C ARG A 63 -62.28 -9.46 -78.38
N ASP A 64 -62.62 -10.20 -79.43
CA ASP A 64 -62.32 -9.78 -80.81
C ASP A 64 -63.31 -8.70 -81.31
N LEU A 65 -63.28 -7.55 -80.63
CA LEU A 65 -64.20 -6.43 -80.70
C LEU A 65 -63.45 -5.16 -81.07
N ARG A 66 -64.11 -4.34 -81.88
CA ARG A 66 -63.56 -3.16 -82.51
C ARG A 66 -64.22 -1.91 -81.95
N LEU A 67 -63.52 -1.21 -81.07
CA LEU A 67 -64.05 -0.05 -80.34
C LEU A 67 -63.58 1.27 -80.98
N PHE A 68 -64.48 2.24 -81.01
CA PHE A 68 -64.22 3.60 -81.47
C PHE A 68 -63.65 4.45 -80.33
N PHE A 69 -62.73 5.37 -80.63
CA PHE A 69 -62.29 6.41 -79.71
C PHE A 69 -62.08 7.75 -80.42
N HIS A 70 -62.29 8.86 -79.72
CA HIS A 70 -61.95 10.20 -80.21
C HIS A 70 -60.52 10.57 -79.77
N TYR A 71 -59.76 11.32 -80.58
CA TYR A 71 -58.35 11.63 -80.28
C TYR A 71 -58.17 12.37 -78.94
N SER A 72 -59.16 13.14 -78.51
CA SER A 72 -59.16 13.79 -77.17
C SER A 72 -59.27 12.83 -75.98
N GLN A 73 -59.47 11.53 -76.21
CA GLN A 73 -59.45 10.50 -75.16
C GLN A 73 -58.05 9.89 -74.97
N TYR A 74 -57.08 10.25 -75.80
CA TYR A 74 -55.68 9.88 -75.60
C TYR A 74 -55.02 10.84 -74.61
N SER A 75 -54.40 10.30 -73.56
CA SER A 75 -53.85 11.09 -72.45
C SER A 75 -52.37 11.48 -72.62
N GLY A 76 -51.79 11.30 -73.81
CA GLY A 76 -50.38 11.63 -74.11
C GLY A 76 -50.16 13.02 -74.70
N ASN A 77 -48.94 13.55 -74.57
CA ASN A 77 -48.59 14.90 -75.02
C ASN A 77 -48.44 15.00 -76.55
N ALA A 78 -48.99 16.07 -77.11
CA ALA A 78 -48.73 16.68 -78.43
C ALA A 78 -48.29 15.80 -79.63
N VAL A 79 -49.29 15.43 -80.45
CA VAL A 79 -49.26 15.48 -81.94
C VAL A 79 -48.46 14.40 -82.72
N ALA A 80 -47.54 13.59 -82.14
CA ALA A 80 -46.70 12.69 -82.97
C ALA A 80 -46.57 11.19 -82.58
N GLU A 81 -47.16 10.71 -81.49
CA GLU A 81 -46.72 9.44 -80.88
C GLU A 81 -47.65 8.22 -80.96
N LEU A 82 -48.92 8.35 -81.38
CA LEU A 82 -49.81 7.19 -81.58
C LEU A 82 -49.83 6.75 -83.05
N ARG A 83 -49.55 5.48 -83.33
CA ARG A 83 -49.52 4.87 -84.67
C ARG A 83 -50.43 3.65 -84.75
N VAL A 84 -50.84 3.31 -85.98
CA VAL A 84 -51.48 2.01 -86.25
C VAL A 84 -50.49 0.89 -85.94
N GLY A 85 -50.90 -0.07 -85.11
CA GLY A 85 -50.04 -1.14 -84.58
C GLY A 85 -49.51 -0.90 -83.16
N ASP A 86 -49.69 0.29 -82.56
CA ASP A 86 -49.28 0.53 -81.17
C ASP A 86 -50.17 -0.24 -80.18
N PHE A 87 -49.56 -0.76 -79.10
CA PHE A 87 -50.26 -1.42 -78.00
C PHE A 87 -50.70 -0.39 -76.94
N VAL A 88 -51.95 -0.49 -76.50
CA VAL A 88 -52.60 0.49 -75.64
C VAL A 88 -53.46 -0.15 -74.55
N GLU A 89 -53.58 0.53 -73.41
CA GLU A 89 -54.55 0.26 -72.35
C GLU A 89 -55.66 1.33 -72.41
N PHE A 90 -56.91 0.92 -72.23
CA PHE A 90 -58.07 1.82 -72.27
C PHE A 90 -59.23 1.34 -71.41
N GLU A 91 -60.13 2.27 -71.05
CA GLU A 91 -61.38 1.98 -70.36
C GLU A 91 -62.51 1.80 -71.39
N VAL A 92 -63.23 0.68 -71.32
CA VAL A 92 -64.41 0.43 -72.17
C VAL A 92 -65.64 1.04 -71.52
N ILE A 93 -66.28 1.99 -72.21
CA ILE A 93 -67.42 2.75 -71.69
C ILE A 93 -68.56 2.73 -72.72
N THR A 94 -69.81 2.59 -72.26
CA THR A 94 -70.99 2.76 -73.13
C THR A 94 -71.29 4.25 -73.34
N ASP A 95 -71.29 4.72 -74.59
CA ASP A 95 -71.70 6.08 -74.93
C ASP A 95 -73.19 6.30 -74.57
N ARG A 96 -73.44 7.25 -73.67
CA ARG A 96 -74.78 7.60 -73.19
C ARG A 96 -75.71 8.18 -74.26
N LYS A 97 -75.19 8.62 -75.43
CA LYS A 97 -76.01 9.13 -76.54
C LYS A 97 -76.39 8.07 -77.59
N THR A 98 -75.56 7.04 -77.79
CA THR A 98 -75.77 6.04 -78.86
C THR A 98 -75.90 4.60 -78.38
N GLY A 99 -75.65 4.33 -77.09
CA GLY A 99 -75.69 2.98 -76.50
C GLY A 99 -74.56 2.05 -76.97
N LYS A 100 -73.57 2.55 -77.72
CA LYS A 100 -72.45 1.76 -78.25
C LYS A 100 -71.25 1.81 -77.31
N LEU A 101 -70.48 0.71 -77.27
CA LEU A 101 -69.21 0.66 -76.56
C LEU A 101 -68.14 1.49 -77.29
N VAL A 102 -67.44 2.33 -76.55
CA VAL A 102 -66.34 3.18 -77.01
C VAL A 102 -65.15 3.05 -76.06
N ALA A 103 -63.94 3.22 -76.58
CA ALA A 103 -62.72 3.25 -75.78
C ALA A 103 -62.44 4.68 -75.31
N SER A 104 -62.10 4.82 -74.04
CA SER A 104 -61.88 6.09 -73.33
C SER A 104 -60.60 6.02 -72.50
N LYS A 105 -59.97 7.17 -72.22
CA LYS A 105 -58.67 7.27 -71.51
C LYS A 105 -57.62 6.27 -72.03
N ILE A 106 -57.15 6.50 -73.26
CA ILE A 106 -56.18 5.63 -73.93
C ILE A 106 -54.77 6.03 -73.51
N TYR A 107 -54.01 5.05 -73.05
CA TYR A 107 -52.59 5.16 -72.71
C TYR A 107 -51.77 4.30 -73.67
N LYS A 108 -50.68 4.87 -74.20
CA LYS A 108 -49.69 4.10 -74.96
C LYS A 108 -48.82 3.33 -73.98
N VAL A 109 -48.82 2.01 -74.08
CA VAL A 109 -47.89 1.17 -73.31
C VAL A 109 -46.52 1.34 -73.96
N ILE A 110 -45.58 1.95 -73.25
CA ILE A 110 -44.22 2.15 -73.76
C ILE A 110 -43.53 0.78 -73.80
N SER A 111 -43.53 0.15 -74.97
CA SER A 111 -42.84 -1.11 -75.23
C SER A 111 -41.33 -0.89 -75.32
N GLY A 112 -40.72 -0.58 -74.16
CA GLY A 112 -39.30 -0.29 -73.96
C GLY A 112 -38.56 -1.37 -73.17
N MET A 113 -38.88 -2.65 -73.39
CA MET A 113 -38.15 -3.81 -72.84
C MET A 113 -37.65 -4.68 -73.99
N GLY A 114 -36.69 -4.13 -74.72
CA GLY A 114 -35.94 -4.80 -75.77
C GLY A 114 -34.46 -4.75 -75.47
N ASP A 115 -34.05 -5.38 -74.36
CA ASP A 115 -32.76 -6.08 -74.16
C ASP A 115 -32.74 -6.69 -72.75
N ALA A 116 -31.82 -7.62 -72.49
CA ALA A 116 -31.80 -8.42 -71.26
C ALA A 116 -31.41 -7.60 -70.02
N ILE A 117 -32.07 -7.87 -68.90
CA ILE A 117 -31.53 -7.52 -67.58
C ILE A 117 -30.37 -8.50 -67.32
N GLU A 118 -29.12 -8.08 -67.49
CA GLU A 118 -27.94 -8.91 -67.18
C GLU A 118 -27.57 -8.90 -65.69
N GLU A 119 -28.20 -8.06 -64.87
CA GLU A 119 -27.98 -8.02 -63.43
C GLU A 119 -28.70 -9.19 -62.72
N PRO A 120 -28.04 -9.87 -61.75
CA PRO A 120 -28.67 -10.92 -60.97
C PRO A 120 -29.67 -10.34 -59.98
N VAL A 121 -30.84 -10.95 -59.90
CA VAL A 121 -31.96 -10.60 -59.02
C VAL A 121 -32.10 -11.66 -57.92
N GLU A 122 -32.42 -11.22 -56.71
CA GLU A 122 -32.71 -12.10 -55.58
C GLU A 122 -34.19 -12.51 -55.56
N GLY A 123 -34.47 -13.75 -55.14
CA GLY A 123 -35.82 -14.26 -54.97
C GLY A 123 -35.88 -15.55 -54.16
N ILE A 124 -37.08 -16.12 -54.07
CA ILE A 124 -37.39 -17.31 -53.26
C ILE A 124 -38.00 -18.39 -54.15
N VAL A 125 -37.60 -19.65 -53.97
CA VAL A 125 -38.20 -20.79 -54.66
C VAL A 125 -39.58 -21.10 -54.07
N VAL A 126 -40.64 -20.81 -54.83
CA VAL A 126 -42.04 -21.04 -54.44
C VAL A 126 -42.44 -22.51 -54.64
N LYS A 127 -41.80 -23.18 -55.62
CA LYS A 127 -42.09 -24.54 -56.02
C LYS A 127 -40.85 -25.22 -56.60
N GLU A 128 -40.57 -26.42 -56.10
CA GLU A 128 -39.49 -27.30 -56.57
C GLU A 128 -39.78 -27.87 -57.96
N ILE A 129 -38.73 -28.32 -58.65
CA ILE A 129 -38.88 -29.09 -59.91
C ILE A 129 -39.41 -30.49 -59.54
N SER A 130 -40.45 -30.95 -60.23
CA SER A 130 -40.90 -32.35 -60.17
C SER A 130 -40.73 -33.03 -61.53
N GLU A 131 -40.70 -34.37 -61.56
CA GLU A 131 -40.64 -35.17 -62.80
C GLU A 131 -41.72 -34.79 -63.84
N THR A 132 -42.81 -34.18 -63.38
CA THR A 132 -44.00 -33.83 -64.17
C THR A 132 -44.23 -32.33 -64.33
N SER A 133 -43.46 -31.45 -63.67
CA SER A 133 -43.68 -30.01 -63.74
C SER A 133 -42.45 -29.17 -63.36
N PRO A 134 -42.22 -28.04 -64.04
CA PRO A 134 -41.07 -27.19 -63.74
C PRO A 134 -41.20 -26.49 -62.38
N GLY A 135 -40.04 -26.04 -61.89
CA GLY A 135 -39.93 -25.22 -60.70
C GLY A 135 -40.41 -23.81 -60.95
N GLN A 136 -40.75 -23.11 -59.86
CA GLN A 136 -41.23 -21.74 -59.89
C GLN A 136 -40.59 -20.95 -58.74
N LEU A 137 -40.04 -19.79 -59.04
CA LEU A 137 -39.49 -18.85 -58.06
C LEU A 137 -40.19 -17.50 -58.15
N SER A 138 -40.11 -16.70 -57.09
CA SER A 138 -40.66 -15.35 -57.02
C SER A 138 -39.62 -14.31 -56.64
N TYR A 139 -39.66 -13.15 -57.27
CA TYR A 139 -38.91 -11.96 -56.87
C TYR A 139 -39.83 -10.75 -56.79
N GLU A 140 -39.39 -9.72 -56.09
CA GLU A 140 -40.13 -8.46 -55.97
C GLU A 140 -39.45 -7.37 -56.77
N LEU A 141 -40.22 -6.61 -57.55
CA LEU A 141 -39.74 -5.44 -58.27
C LEU A 141 -40.75 -4.31 -58.09
N SER A 142 -40.32 -3.18 -57.54
CA SER A 142 -41.15 -1.98 -57.29
C SER A 142 -42.42 -2.22 -56.45
N GLY A 143 -42.43 -3.22 -55.57
CA GLY A 143 -43.58 -3.58 -54.72
C GLY A 143 -44.54 -4.61 -55.32
N GLU A 144 -44.24 -5.14 -56.52
CA GLU A 144 -45.01 -6.21 -57.16
C GLU A 144 -44.20 -7.53 -57.18
N SER A 145 -44.85 -8.64 -56.84
CA SER A 145 -44.23 -9.97 -56.83
C SER A 145 -44.41 -10.67 -58.19
N PHE A 146 -43.30 -10.93 -58.86
CA PHE A 146 -43.24 -11.61 -60.15
C PHE A 146 -42.83 -13.07 -59.97
N PHE A 147 -43.49 -13.99 -60.68
CA PHE A 147 -43.16 -15.42 -60.65
C PHE A 147 -42.53 -15.86 -61.96
N LEU A 148 -41.40 -16.56 -61.90
CA LEU A 148 -40.70 -17.12 -63.06
C LEU A 148 -40.59 -18.64 -62.95
N THR A 149 -40.74 -19.29 -64.09
CA THR A 149 -40.52 -20.73 -64.24
C THR A 149 -39.05 -21.04 -64.48
N PHE A 150 -38.57 -22.16 -63.95
CA PHE A 150 -37.21 -22.66 -64.20
C PHE A 150 -37.16 -24.19 -64.35
N TYR A 151 -36.09 -24.66 -65.00
CA TYR A 151 -35.81 -26.07 -65.23
C TYR A 151 -34.45 -26.44 -64.64
N GLU A 152 -34.18 -27.74 -64.48
CA GLU A 152 -32.92 -28.29 -63.95
C GLU A 152 -31.67 -27.68 -64.65
N ARG A 153 -31.74 -27.59 -65.98
CA ARG A 153 -30.73 -26.97 -66.85
C ARG A 153 -30.47 -25.46 -66.64
N ASP A 154 -31.30 -24.78 -65.86
CA ASP A 154 -31.20 -23.34 -65.59
C ASP A 154 -30.54 -23.06 -64.22
N VAL A 155 -30.27 -24.10 -63.42
CA VAL A 155 -29.52 -24.06 -62.15
C VAL A 155 -28.00 -24.12 -62.41
N GLU A 156 -27.22 -23.27 -61.74
CA GLU A 156 -25.76 -23.20 -61.91
C GLU A 156 -25.05 -23.96 -60.78
N GLY A 157 -24.99 -25.29 -60.90
CA GLY A 157 -24.40 -26.22 -59.92
C GLY A 157 -25.11 -27.58 -59.94
N ASP A 158 -24.72 -28.49 -59.04
CA ASP A 158 -25.34 -29.82 -58.86
C ASP A 158 -26.25 -29.84 -57.61
N GLU A 159 -26.80 -28.67 -57.25
CA GLU A 159 -27.56 -28.42 -56.01
C GLU A 159 -29.07 -28.52 -56.27
N ILE A 160 -29.78 -29.30 -55.46
CA ILE A 160 -31.23 -29.51 -55.58
C ILE A 160 -31.97 -28.38 -54.86
N LEU A 161 -32.59 -27.48 -55.63
CA LEU A 161 -33.40 -26.37 -55.13
C LEU A 161 -34.68 -26.84 -54.43
N ARG A 162 -34.86 -26.42 -53.17
CA ARG A 162 -36.02 -26.73 -52.33
C ARG A 162 -36.97 -25.54 -52.20
N LYS A 163 -38.19 -25.81 -51.77
CA LYS A 163 -39.19 -24.78 -51.48
C LYS A 163 -38.69 -23.90 -50.33
N ASP A 164 -38.91 -22.60 -50.49
CA ASP A 164 -38.50 -21.51 -49.60
C ASP A 164 -36.98 -21.24 -49.58
N ASP A 165 -36.18 -21.87 -50.45
CA ASP A 165 -34.77 -21.52 -50.67
C ASP A 165 -34.63 -20.10 -51.27
N LEU A 166 -33.73 -19.30 -50.71
CA LEU A 166 -33.29 -18.03 -51.26
C LEU A 166 -32.31 -18.28 -52.43
N VAL A 167 -32.51 -17.58 -53.54
CA VAL A 167 -31.74 -17.78 -54.78
C VAL A 167 -31.42 -16.46 -55.49
N THR A 168 -30.23 -16.36 -56.09
CA THR A 168 -29.93 -15.34 -57.11
C THR A 168 -30.11 -15.93 -58.49
N PHE A 169 -30.67 -15.18 -59.44
CA PHE A 169 -30.85 -15.62 -60.83
C PHE A 169 -30.95 -14.42 -61.79
N ILE A 170 -30.82 -14.67 -63.09
CA ILE A 170 -30.98 -13.65 -64.14
C ILE A 170 -32.33 -13.81 -64.84
N VAL A 171 -33.08 -12.71 -64.98
CA VAL A 171 -34.35 -12.65 -65.70
C VAL A 171 -34.10 -12.67 -67.21
N SER A 172 -34.47 -13.76 -67.88
CA SER A 172 -34.19 -13.94 -69.31
C SER A 172 -35.47 -14.26 -70.11
N THR A 173 -35.82 -13.37 -71.04
CA THR A 173 -36.91 -13.58 -72.01
C THR A 173 -36.44 -14.47 -73.15
N ASP A 174 -37.13 -15.58 -73.38
CA ASP A 174 -36.81 -16.47 -74.49
C ASP A 174 -37.51 -16.00 -75.78
N GLN A 175 -36.70 -15.58 -76.76
CA GLN A 175 -37.19 -14.96 -77.99
C GLN A 175 -38.02 -15.92 -78.87
N SER A 176 -37.93 -17.23 -78.64
CA SER A 176 -38.63 -18.24 -79.45
C SER A 176 -40.10 -18.47 -79.05
N ASN A 177 -40.46 -18.21 -77.79
CA ASN A 177 -41.79 -18.47 -77.23
C ASN A 177 -42.37 -17.29 -76.42
N ARG A 178 -41.62 -16.19 -76.28
CA ARG A 178 -41.94 -14.99 -75.47
C ARG A 178 -42.18 -15.26 -73.98
N THR A 179 -41.72 -16.39 -73.43
CA THR A 179 -41.80 -16.61 -71.98
C THR A 179 -40.60 -16.01 -71.26
N VAL A 180 -40.85 -15.38 -70.12
CA VAL A 180 -39.80 -14.89 -69.21
C VAL A 180 -39.47 -16.02 -68.23
N ARG A 181 -38.20 -16.35 -68.09
CA ARG A 181 -37.71 -17.41 -67.19
C ARG A 181 -36.47 -17.00 -66.42
N ALA A 182 -36.26 -17.65 -65.29
CA ALA A 182 -35.02 -17.51 -64.54
C ALA A 182 -33.92 -18.39 -65.16
N LYS A 183 -32.69 -17.87 -65.22
CA LYS A 183 -31.48 -18.60 -65.64
C LYS A 183 -30.34 -18.33 -64.67
N ARG A 184 -29.35 -19.23 -64.64
CA ARG A 184 -28.15 -19.11 -63.79
C ARG A 184 -28.50 -19.04 -62.30
N ILE A 185 -29.41 -19.90 -61.88
CA ILE A 185 -29.97 -19.89 -60.53
C ILE A 185 -28.94 -20.46 -59.56
N LYS A 186 -28.63 -19.73 -58.48
CA LYS A 186 -27.69 -20.14 -57.43
C LYS A 186 -28.34 -19.99 -56.07
N VAL A 187 -28.17 -20.99 -55.20
CA VAL A 187 -28.65 -20.95 -53.81
C VAL A 187 -27.86 -19.92 -53.00
N ILE A 188 -28.56 -19.01 -52.36
CA ILE A 188 -28.02 -18.15 -51.31
C ILE A 188 -28.04 -18.98 -50.02
N LYS A 189 -26.94 -19.68 -49.76
CA LYS A 189 -26.79 -20.39 -48.48
C LYS A 189 -26.66 -19.35 -47.35
N PRO A 190 -27.42 -19.47 -46.25
CA PRO A 190 -27.30 -18.52 -45.15
C PRO A 190 -25.89 -18.57 -44.59
N VAL A 191 -25.19 -17.44 -44.65
CA VAL A 191 -23.83 -17.28 -44.15
C VAL A 191 -23.85 -17.37 -42.64
N VAL A 192 -23.62 -18.57 -42.10
CA VAL A 192 -23.40 -18.76 -40.66
C VAL A 192 -22.03 -18.18 -40.34
N ARG A 193 -22.04 -17.00 -39.73
CA ARG A 193 -20.85 -16.42 -39.12
C ARG A 193 -20.63 -17.09 -37.77
N CYS A 194 -19.46 -17.69 -37.63
CA CYS A 194 -18.95 -18.24 -36.37
C CYS A 194 -17.96 -17.25 -35.77
N GLN A 195 -17.72 -17.36 -34.48
CA GLN A 195 -16.68 -16.59 -33.81
C GLN A 195 -15.61 -17.54 -33.25
N GLY A 196 -14.49 -16.99 -32.82
CA GLY A 196 -13.39 -17.82 -32.35
C GLY A 196 -12.14 -17.05 -32.03
N LEU A 197 -11.13 -17.79 -31.60
CA LEU A 197 -9.84 -17.26 -31.17
C LEU A 197 -8.72 -17.93 -31.96
N VAL A 198 -7.78 -17.14 -32.49
CA VAL A 198 -6.63 -17.66 -33.23
C VAL A 198 -5.76 -18.51 -32.30
N SER A 199 -5.81 -19.84 -32.45
CA SER A 199 -5.08 -20.78 -31.59
C SER A 199 -3.61 -20.90 -31.98
N SER A 200 -3.31 -20.82 -33.28
CA SER A 200 -1.93 -20.87 -33.78
C SER A 200 -1.78 -20.20 -35.15
N MET A 201 -0.59 -19.65 -35.39
CA MET A 201 -0.19 -18.97 -36.63
C MET A 201 1.09 -19.60 -37.19
N LYS A 202 1.16 -19.75 -38.51
CA LYS A 202 2.33 -20.22 -39.26
C LYS A 202 2.69 -19.21 -40.37
N GLU A 203 3.52 -19.58 -41.33
CA GLU A 203 4.08 -18.64 -42.32
C GLU A 203 3.05 -18.06 -43.32
N SER A 204 1.95 -18.77 -43.58
CA SER A 204 0.93 -18.37 -44.58
C SER A 204 -0.51 -18.74 -44.19
N PHE A 205 -0.69 -19.40 -43.05
CA PHE A 205 -1.97 -19.94 -42.60
C PHE A 205 -2.00 -20.04 -41.08
N GLY A 206 -3.20 -20.15 -40.52
CA GLY A 206 -3.41 -20.33 -39.09
C GLY A 206 -4.57 -21.28 -38.79
N PHE A 207 -4.86 -21.41 -37.51
CA PHE A 207 -6.00 -22.15 -36.98
C PHE A 207 -6.78 -21.25 -36.01
N ILE A 208 -8.11 -21.34 -36.08
CA ILE A 208 -9.04 -20.66 -35.17
C ILE A 208 -9.76 -21.73 -34.35
N GLU A 209 -9.71 -21.61 -33.03
CA GLU A 209 -10.56 -22.38 -32.12
C GLU A 209 -11.96 -21.77 -32.14
N ARG A 210 -12.96 -22.54 -32.57
CA ARG A 210 -14.33 -22.05 -32.77
C ARG A 210 -15.08 -21.92 -31.44
N ASP A 211 -15.97 -20.94 -31.35
CA ASP A 211 -16.82 -20.68 -30.17
C ASP A 211 -18.04 -21.61 -30.10
N ASP A 212 -18.48 -22.15 -31.24
CA ASP A 212 -19.64 -23.02 -31.39
C ASP A 212 -19.35 -24.51 -31.20
N ILE A 213 -18.14 -24.96 -31.57
CA ILE A 213 -17.72 -26.36 -31.55
C ILE A 213 -16.28 -26.45 -31.05
N ALA A 214 -15.98 -27.41 -30.17
CA ALA A 214 -14.63 -27.69 -29.68
C ALA A 214 -13.73 -28.36 -30.75
N LYS A 215 -13.47 -27.64 -31.84
CA LYS A 215 -12.60 -28.01 -32.97
C LYS A 215 -11.89 -26.75 -33.48
N GLU A 216 -10.68 -26.95 -33.98
CA GLU A 216 -9.98 -25.92 -34.74
C GLU A 216 -10.42 -25.93 -36.21
N ILE A 217 -10.58 -24.75 -36.81
CA ILE A 217 -10.78 -24.57 -38.25
C ILE A 217 -9.53 -23.94 -38.88
N PHE A 218 -9.13 -24.47 -40.04
CA PHE A 218 -7.97 -23.97 -40.80
C PHE A 218 -8.35 -22.70 -41.57
N PHE A 219 -7.44 -21.72 -41.63
CA PHE A 219 -7.59 -20.58 -42.55
C PHE A 219 -6.28 -20.17 -43.21
N HIS A 220 -6.36 -19.57 -44.40
CA HIS A 220 -5.22 -19.01 -45.11
C HIS A 220 -5.20 -17.48 -44.93
N PHE A 221 -4.03 -16.85 -44.92
CA PHE A 221 -3.92 -15.40 -44.65
C PHE A 221 -4.59 -14.51 -45.72
N SER A 222 -4.88 -15.05 -46.91
CA SER A 222 -5.69 -14.36 -47.93
C SER A 222 -7.15 -14.13 -47.52
N GLU A 223 -7.67 -14.90 -46.56
CA GLU A 223 -9.05 -14.82 -46.13
C GLU A 223 -9.28 -13.74 -45.06
N PHE A 224 -8.22 -13.11 -44.55
CA PHE A 224 -8.29 -12.05 -43.55
C PHE A 224 -8.55 -10.68 -44.20
N GLN A 225 -9.63 -10.02 -43.80
CA GLN A 225 -10.09 -8.75 -44.37
C GLN A 225 -9.35 -7.51 -43.83
N GLY A 226 -8.15 -7.70 -43.28
CA GLY A 226 -7.34 -6.66 -42.64
C GLY A 226 -5.84 -6.83 -42.89
N ASN A 227 -5.01 -6.08 -42.16
CA ASN A 227 -3.56 -6.21 -42.25
C ASN A 227 -3.08 -7.39 -41.40
N ILE A 228 -2.46 -8.39 -42.01
CA ILE A 228 -2.05 -9.66 -41.37
C ILE A 228 -1.15 -9.43 -40.14
N ASN A 229 -0.40 -8.32 -40.10
CA ASN A 229 0.42 -7.93 -38.95
C ASN A 229 -0.38 -7.64 -37.66
N ASP A 230 -1.67 -7.29 -37.80
CA ASP A 230 -2.56 -7.01 -36.67
C ASP A 230 -3.16 -8.31 -36.07
N LEU A 231 -3.01 -9.44 -36.77
CA LEU A 231 -3.55 -10.74 -36.37
C LEU A 231 -2.52 -11.57 -35.60
N CYS A 232 -2.70 -11.66 -34.28
CA CYS A 232 -1.85 -12.43 -33.38
C CYS A 232 -2.53 -13.70 -32.84
N VAL A 233 -1.75 -14.66 -32.33
CA VAL A 233 -2.30 -15.78 -31.53
C VAL A 233 -3.00 -15.20 -30.29
N GLY A 234 -4.22 -15.65 -30.03
CA GLY A 234 -5.11 -15.05 -29.02
C GLY A 234 -5.99 -13.91 -29.52
N SER A 235 -5.95 -13.56 -30.81
CA SER A 235 -6.88 -12.58 -31.38
C SER A 235 -8.27 -13.19 -31.53
N GLU A 236 -9.29 -12.42 -31.17
CA GLU A 236 -10.70 -12.76 -31.36
C GLU A 236 -11.13 -12.37 -32.79
N VAL A 237 -11.85 -13.26 -33.45
CA VAL A 237 -12.23 -13.12 -34.86
C VAL A 237 -13.64 -13.62 -35.14
N GLU A 238 -14.31 -12.96 -36.09
CA GLU A 238 -15.54 -13.43 -36.73
C GLU A 238 -15.20 -13.91 -38.15
N PHE A 239 -15.75 -15.05 -38.56
CA PHE A 239 -15.46 -15.69 -39.84
C PHE A 239 -16.64 -16.53 -40.34
N THR A 240 -16.67 -16.76 -41.65
CA THR A 240 -17.62 -17.66 -42.31
C THR A 240 -17.00 -19.06 -42.44
N VAL A 241 -17.77 -20.12 -42.16
CA VAL A 241 -17.34 -21.50 -42.46
C VAL A 241 -17.62 -21.83 -43.93
N GLY A 242 -16.56 -21.94 -44.72
CA GLY A 242 -16.63 -22.37 -46.13
C GLY A 242 -16.09 -23.78 -46.34
N ASN A 243 -16.41 -24.40 -47.48
CA ASN A 243 -15.86 -25.70 -47.87
C ASN A 243 -14.85 -25.56 -49.01
N ARG A 244 -13.63 -26.07 -48.83
CA ARG A 244 -12.56 -26.07 -49.83
C ARG A 244 -11.88 -27.43 -49.87
N ASN A 245 -11.95 -28.10 -51.02
CA ASN A 245 -11.40 -29.46 -51.23
C ASN A 245 -11.90 -30.47 -50.17
N GLU A 246 -13.22 -30.58 -50.01
CA GLU A 246 -13.91 -31.48 -49.05
C GLU A 246 -13.56 -31.25 -47.56
N LYS A 247 -13.03 -30.07 -47.22
CA LYS A 247 -12.71 -29.67 -45.83
C LYS A 247 -13.32 -28.32 -45.49
N GLU A 248 -13.80 -28.20 -44.26
CA GLU A 248 -14.20 -26.92 -43.66
C GLU A 248 -12.99 -26.02 -43.46
N VAL A 249 -13.08 -24.77 -43.91
CA VAL A 249 -12.07 -23.72 -43.79
C VAL A 249 -12.70 -22.39 -43.40
N GLY A 250 -12.00 -21.59 -42.61
CA GLY A 250 -12.42 -20.23 -42.26
C GLY A 250 -12.20 -19.28 -43.42
N MET A 251 -13.24 -18.53 -43.79
CA MET A 251 -13.26 -17.53 -44.85
C MET A 251 -13.76 -16.19 -44.27
N GLU A 252 -13.49 -15.08 -44.96
CA GLU A 252 -14.01 -13.74 -44.59
C GLU A 252 -13.70 -13.33 -43.15
N ILE A 253 -12.45 -13.51 -42.72
CA ILE A 253 -12.05 -13.36 -41.33
C ILE A 253 -11.86 -11.88 -40.99
N THR A 254 -12.53 -11.43 -39.94
CA THR A 254 -12.47 -10.06 -39.42
C THR A 254 -12.05 -10.08 -37.95
N LEU A 255 -11.33 -9.05 -37.50
CA LEU A 255 -10.87 -8.94 -36.12
C LEU A 255 -11.98 -8.33 -35.24
N LEU A 256 -12.29 -8.97 -34.13
CA LEU A 256 -13.27 -8.50 -33.14
C LEU A 256 -12.59 -7.66 -32.04
N ALA A 257 -13.40 -6.91 -31.30
CA ALA A 257 -12.94 -6.24 -30.08
C ALA A 257 -12.67 -7.28 -28.97
N PRO A 258 -11.62 -7.11 -28.13
CA PRO A 258 -11.35 -8.03 -27.04
C PRO A 258 -12.54 -8.18 -26.07
N GLY A 259 -12.88 -9.42 -25.72
CA GLY A 259 -14.03 -9.78 -24.89
C GLY A 259 -15.34 -10.02 -25.65
N SER A 260 -15.30 -10.13 -26.99
CA SER A 260 -16.45 -10.54 -27.81
C SER A 260 -16.68 -12.05 -27.77
N VAL A 261 -15.61 -12.84 -27.75
CA VAL A 261 -15.65 -14.31 -27.83
C VAL A 261 -15.54 -14.94 -26.45
N VAL A 262 -16.62 -15.60 -26.01
CA VAL A 262 -16.70 -16.27 -24.71
C VAL A 262 -16.95 -17.76 -24.92
N PHE A 263 -15.91 -18.57 -24.69
CA PHE A 263 -15.98 -20.04 -24.76
C PHE A 263 -16.64 -20.69 -23.54
N GLU A 264 -16.59 -19.99 -22.41
CA GLU A 264 -16.83 -20.53 -21.07
C GLU A 264 -17.70 -19.57 -20.27
N ASP A 265 -18.89 -20.03 -19.86
CA ASP A 265 -19.75 -19.29 -18.94
C ASP A 265 -19.36 -19.60 -17.49
N ILE A 266 -19.01 -18.56 -16.74
CA ILE A 266 -18.79 -18.65 -15.29
C ILE A 266 -20.14 -18.44 -14.59
N ASP A 267 -20.58 -19.41 -13.79
CA ASP A 267 -21.70 -19.22 -12.88
C ASP A 267 -21.32 -18.20 -11.80
N GLU A 268 -22.11 -17.12 -11.70
CA GLU A 268 -21.94 -16.08 -10.68
C GLU A 268 -22.10 -16.65 -9.25
N GLY A 269 -22.79 -17.79 -9.11
CA GLY A 269 -22.89 -18.54 -7.87
C GLY A 269 -21.56 -19.15 -7.43
N THR A 270 -21.07 -18.73 -6.25
CA THR A 270 -20.03 -19.48 -5.53
C THR A 270 -20.64 -20.71 -4.87
N LEU A 271 -20.14 -21.89 -5.21
CA LEU A 271 -20.59 -23.18 -4.67
C LEU A 271 -19.54 -23.77 -3.72
N THR A 272 -20.00 -24.58 -2.77
CA THR A 272 -19.16 -25.25 -1.78
C THR A 272 -19.11 -26.75 -2.04
N GLY A 273 -17.94 -27.36 -1.98
CA GLY A 273 -17.76 -28.79 -2.19
C GLY A 273 -16.51 -29.33 -1.49
N ARG A 274 -16.22 -30.62 -1.66
CA ARG A 274 -15.07 -31.29 -1.01
C ARG A 274 -14.07 -31.84 -2.03
N ILE A 275 -12.77 -31.66 -1.78
CA ILE A 275 -11.72 -32.21 -2.64
C ILE A 275 -11.64 -33.73 -2.47
N VAL A 276 -11.82 -34.46 -3.57
CA VAL A 276 -11.69 -35.93 -3.63
C VAL A 276 -10.29 -36.33 -4.10
N LYS A 277 -9.73 -35.54 -5.02
CA LYS A 277 -8.39 -35.78 -5.58
C LYS A 277 -7.66 -34.46 -5.74
N VAL A 278 -6.52 -34.37 -5.06
CA VAL A 278 -5.57 -33.25 -5.17
C VAL A 278 -4.71 -33.36 -6.43
N LEU A 279 -4.28 -32.22 -6.97
CA LEU A 279 -3.28 -32.16 -8.03
C LEU A 279 -1.88 -32.47 -7.47
N PRO A 280 -1.06 -33.27 -8.16
CA PRO A 280 0.30 -33.55 -7.72
C PRO A 280 1.20 -32.33 -7.94
N ARG A 281 1.71 -31.74 -6.86
CA ARG A 281 2.72 -30.66 -6.90
C ARG A 281 4.03 -31.14 -7.55
N SER A 282 4.12 -31.08 -8.87
CA SER A 282 5.27 -31.56 -9.63
C SER A 282 6.40 -30.54 -9.70
N GLY A 283 7.54 -30.87 -9.10
CA GLY A 283 8.82 -30.20 -9.35
C GLY A 283 9.56 -30.69 -10.61
N SER A 284 8.93 -31.48 -11.49
CA SER A 284 9.59 -32.12 -12.63
C SER A 284 8.95 -31.75 -13.98
N ARG A 285 9.68 -30.98 -14.79
CA ARG A 285 9.32 -30.48 -16.14
C ARG A 285 9.35 -31.57 -17.24
N ARG A 286 8.86 -32.80 -16.99
CA ARG A 286 8.93 -33.89 -17.99
C ARG A 286 7.62 -34.68 -18.18
N SER A 287 6.83 -34.18 -19.14
CA SER A 287 5.87 -34.91 -20.00
C SER A 287 4.63 -35.55 -19.35
N ILE A 288 3.55 -35.56 -20.15
CA ILE A 288 2.16 -35.97 -19.84
C ILE A 288 1.46 -34.95 -18.93
N GLU A 289 0.29 -34.45 -19.37
CA GLU A 289 -0.54 -33.56 -18.55
C GLU A 289 -0.87 -34.24 -17.20
N PRO A 290 -0.64 -33.57 -16.05
CA PRO A 290 -1.03 -34.13 -14.76
C PRO A 290 -2.54 -34.36 -14.74
N ALA A 291 -2.95 -35.58 -14.42
CA ALA A 291 -4.35 -35.96 -14.42
C ALA A 291 -5.16 -35.04 -13.48
N PRO A 292 -6.29 -34.46 -13.95
CA PRO A 292 -6.98 -33.38 -13.24
C PRO A 292 -7.37 -33.77 -11.81
N GLY A 293 -7.49 -32.73 -10.97
CA GLY A 293 -8.06 -32.83 -9.66
C GLY A 293 -9.57 -33.06 -9.74
N LYS A 294 -10.16 -33.51 -8.63
CA LYS A 294 -11.61 -33.75 -8.51
C LYS A 294 -12.17 -33.09 -7.26
N ILE A 295 -13.30 -32.42 -7.42
CA ILE A 295 -14.15 -31.89 -6.34
C ILE A 295 -15.51 -32.59 -6.42
N HIS A 296 -16.09 -32.95 -5.28
CA HIS A 296 -17.49 -33.31 -5.15
C HIS A 296 -18.28 -32.10 -4.67
N LEU A 297 -19.20 -31.64 -5.51
CA LEU A 297 -20.28 -30.74 -5.12
C LEU A 297 -21.40 -31.59 -4.50
N GLU A 298 -21.84 -31.23 -3.29
CA GLU A 298 -22.98 -31.86 -2.62
C GLU A 298 -24.16 -30.89 -2.67
N SER A 299 -25.10 -31.12 -3.60
CA SER A 299 -26.31 -30.29 -3.73
C SER A 299 -27.27 -30.57 -2.57
N GLY A 300 -28.13 -29.60 -2.25
CA GLY A 300 -29.09 -29.71 -1.13
C GLY A 300 -30.03 -30.93 -1.16
N ASP A 301 -30.25 -31.52 -2.35
CA ASP A 301 -31.06 -32.72 -2.56
C ASP A 301 -30.27 -34.04 -2.33
N GLY A 302 -29.01 -33.98 -1.88
CA GLY A 302 -28.15 -35.13 -1.63
C GLY A 302 -27.48 -35.71 -2.90
N THR A 303 -27.64 -35.07 -4.05
CA THR A 303 -26.93 -35.42 -5.28
C THR A 303 -25.47 -34.99 -5.21
N LYS A 304 -24.56 -35.90 -5.54
CA LYS A 304 -23.11 -35.64 -5.61
C LYS A 304 -22.68 -35.50 -7.05
N GLN A 305 -22.23 -34.32 -7.43
CA GLN A 305 -21.70 -34.02 -8.76
C GLN A 305 -20.18 -33.99 -8.71
N GLU A 306 -19.51 -34.72 -9.61
CA GLU A 306 -18.06 -34.62 -9.77
C GLU A 306 -17.71 -33.47 -10.72
N LEU A 307 -16.81 -32.59 -10.28
CA LEU A 307 -16.25 -31.51 -11.11
C LEU A 307 -14.73 -31.68 -11.19
N LEU A 308 -14.19 -31.47 -12.39
CA LEU A 308 -12.76 -31.51 -12.66
C LEU A 308 -12.13 -30.13 -12.47
N TYR A 309 -10.85 -30.10 -12.10
CA TYR A 309 -10.05 -28.86 -12.07
C TYR A 309 -8.56 -29.11 -12.41
N ARG A 310 -7.88 -28.06 -12.87
CA ARG A 310 -6.46 -28.01 -13.25
C ARG A 310 -5.70 -26.97 -12.43
N ASP A 311 -4.37 -26.89 -12.57
CA ASP A 311 -3.53 -25.95 -11.79
C ASP A 311 -3.90 -24.46 -12.02
N LYS A 312 -4.46 -24.12 -13.18
CA LYS A 312 -4.93 -22.76 -13.52
C LYS A 312 -6.24 -22.37 -12.81
N ASP A 313 -6.95 -23.35 -12.26
CA ASP A 313 -8.29 -23.18 -11.70
C ASP A 313 -8.25 -22.90 -10.18
N LEU A 314 -7.06 -23.05 -9.59
CA LEU A 314 -6.76 -22.69 -8.20
C LEU A 314 -6.51 -21.18 -8.13
N LEU A 315 -7.32 -20.45 -7.36
CA LEU A 315 -7.10 -19.01 -7.19
C LEU A 315 -5.76 -18.72 -6.48
N ARG A 316 -5.36 -19.62 -5.57
CA ARG A 316 -4.11 -19.53 -4.80
C ARG A 316 -3.47 -20.91 -4.69
N ASN A 317 -2.16 -20.97 -4.88
CA ASN A 317 -1.41 -22.21 -5.03
C ASN A 317 -0.92 -22.78 -3.67
N HIS A 318 -1.78 -22.76 -2.65
CA HIS A 318 -1.51 -23.28 -1.30
C HIS A 318 -1.74 -24.80 -1.21
N THR A 319 -1.40 -25.41 -0.07
CA THR A 319 -1.52 -26.87 0.10
C THR A 319 -2.98 -27.31 0.26
N PHE A 320 -3.54 -27.96 -0.76
CA PHE A 320 -4.81 -28.69 -0.70
C PHE A 320 -4.61 -30.16 -0.27
N TRP A 321 -5.62 -30.72 0.41
CA TRP A 321 -5.71 -32.09 0.90
C TRP A 321 -7.04 -32.73 0.49
N ILE A 322 -7.11 -34.06 0.61
CA ILE A 322 -8.35 -34.82 0.40
C ILE A 322 -9.29 -34.51 1.59
N ASN A 323 -10.59 -34.35 1.30
CA ASN A 323 -11.64 -33.88 2.20
C ASN A 323 -11.57 -32.40 2.62
N ASP A 324 -10.67 -31.59 2.05
CA ASP A 324 -10.77 -30.13 2.18
C ASP A 324 -12.12 -29.64 1.67
N ILE A 325 -12.72 -28.67 2.38
CA ILE A 325 -13.92 -27.97 1.93
C ILE A 325 -13.46 -26.74 1.14
N VAL A 326 -13.97 -26.58 -0.07
CA VAL A 326 -13.57 -25.52 -0.99
C VAL A 326 -14.77 -24.75 -1.51
N VAL A 327 -14.59 -23.45 -1.67
CA VAL A 327 -15.49 -22.56 -2.41
C VAL A 327 -14.92 -22.37 -3.82
N PHE A 328 -15.77 -22.46 -4.83
CA PHE A 328 -15.38 -22.35 -6.24
C PHE A 328 -16.56 -21.83 -7.09
N ASN A 329 -16.28 -21.35 -8.29
CA ASN A 329 -17.30 -21.11 -9.32
C ASN A 329 -17.36 -22.30 -10.27
N VAL A 330 -18.55 -22.61 -10.82
CA VAL A 330 -18.68 -23.58 -11.91
C VAL A 330 -18.52 -22.86 -13.23
N VAL A 331 -17.69 -23.41 -14.10
CA VAL A 331 -17.56 -23.00 -15.49
C VAL A 331 -18.22 -24.04 -16.37
N THR A 332 -19.07 -23.60 -17.29
CA THR A 332 -19.66 -24.45 -18.33
C THR A 332 -19.09 -24.04 -19.69
N ASP A 333 -18.41 -24.95 -20.38
CA ASP A 333 -17.96 -24.75 -21.76
C ASP A 333 -19.20 -24.78 -22.69
N ARG A 334 -19.42 -23.70 -23.45
CA ARG A 334 -20.61 -23.53 -24.30
C ARG A 334 -20.73 -24.57 -25.41
N ARG A 335 -19.60 -25.14 -25.86
CA ARG A 335 -19.47 -25.99 -27.06
C ARG A 335 -19.83 -27.45 -26.81
N ASN A 336 -19.67 -27.89 -25.58
CA ASN A 336 -19.80 -29.31 -25.18
C ASN A 336 -20.60 -29.49 -23.88
N HIS A 337 -21.03 -28.40 -23.25
CA HIS A 337 -21.75 -28.34 -21.97
C HIS A 337 -21.03 -29.07 -20.82
N THR A 338 -19.71 -29.26 -20.92
CA THR A 338 -18.91 -29.83 -19.84
C THR A 338 -18.69 -28.81 -18.74
N GLN A 339 -18.77 -29.27 -17.49
CA GLN A 339 -18.63 -28.43 -16.31
C GLN A 339 -17.33 -28.72 -15.57
N ARG A 340 -16.66 -27.65 -15.14
CA ARG A 340 -15.41 -27.68 -14.37
C ARG A 340 -15.46 -26.65 -13.23
N ALA A 341 -14.66 -26.86 -12.20
CA ALA A 341 -14.52 -25.89 -11.11
C ALA A 341 -13.41 -24.87 -11.46
N THR A 342 -13.62 -23.60 -11.10
CA THR A 342 -12.62 -22.52 -11.20
C THR A 342 -12.66 -21.62 -9.96
N ASN A 343 -11.70 -20.69 -9.85
CA ASN A 343 -11.53 -19.80 -8.69
C ASN A 343 -11.48 -20.54 -7.34
N ILE A 344 -10.91 -21.74 -7.33
CA ILE A 344 -10.97 -22.65 -6.17
C ILE A 344 -10.17 -22.06 -5.01
N MET A 345 -10.84 -21.94 -3.86
CA MET A 345 -10.29 -21.48 -2.59
C MET A 345 -10.66 -22.44 -1.46
N LEU A 346 -9.77 -22.60 -0.48
CA LEU A 346 -10.04 -23.34 0.75
C LEU A 346 -11.05 -22.58 1.64
N ASP A 347 -12.13 -23.24 2.05
CA ASP A 347 -13.07 -22.68 3.02
C ASP A 347 -12.56 -22.82 4.45
N HIS A 348 -12.95 -21.88 5.30
CA HIS A 348 -12.59 -21.87 6.71
C HIS A 348 -13.23 -22.98 7.54
N SER A 349 -14.39 -23.51 7.15
CA SER A 349 -15.02 -24.63 7.86
C SER A 349 -14.15 -25.88 7.84
N THR A 350 -13.31 -26.05 6.82
CA THR A 350 -12.33 -27.15 6.70
C THR A 350 -11.54 -27.38 7.97
N PHE A 351 -11.03 -26.31 8.59
CA PHE A 351 -10.16 -26.42 9.77
C PHE A 351 -10.91 -26.97 10.99
N THR A 352 -12.21 -26.70 11.07
CA THR A 352 -13.08 -27.16 12.16
C THR A 352 -13.64 -28.55 11.89
N GLU A 353 -14.08 -28.85 10.66
CA GLU A 353 -14.66 -30.16 10.30
C GLU A 353 -13.62 -31.28 10.19
N ASN A 354 -12.39 -30.97 9.75
CA ASN A 354 -11.31 -31.97 9.60
C ASN A 354 -10.40 -32.06 10.84
N GLU A 355 -10.75 -31.40 11.95
CA GLU A 355 -9.98 -31.36 13.21
C GLU A 355 -8.48 -31.00 13.03
N GLU A 356 -8.20 -30.08 12.09
CA GLU A 356 -6.84 -29.73 11.69
C GLU A 356 -6.09 -29.04 12.84
N GLN A 357 -4.88 -29.52 13.17
CA GLN A 357 -4.08 -28.98 14.28
C GLN A 357 -3.42 -27.65 13.89
N ARG A 358 -4.17 -26.56 14.10
CA ARG A 358 -3.77 -25.17 13.88
C ARG A 358 -2.84 -24.69 15.02
N GLU A 359 -1.66 -24.20 14.67
CA GLU A 359 -0.76 -23.46 15.56
C GLU A 359 -0.88 -21.95 15.35
N THR A 360 -0.52 -21.18 16.37
CA THR A 360 -0.49 -19.71 16.31
C THR A 360 0.94 -19.17 16.45
N GLY A 361 1.20 -18.00 15.90
CA GLY A 361 2.52 -17.38 15.96
C GLY A 361 2.60 -16.01 15.31
N THR A 362 3.79 -15.42 15.34
CA THR A 362 4.04 -14.08 14.78
C THR A 362 5.16 -14.14 13.75
N VAL A 363 5.00 -13.44 12.62
CA VAL A 363 6.00 -13.35 11.56
C VAL A 363 7.26 -12.65 12.10
N ALA A 364 8.36 -13.40 12.19
CA ALA A 364 9.61 -12.97 12.81
C ALA A 364 10.64 -12.45 11.81
N ALA A 365 10.58 -12.91 10.56
CA ALA A 365 11.41 -12.44 9.46
C ALA A 365 10.75 -12.72 8.12
N LEU A 366 10.96 -11.84 7.15
CA LEU A 366 10.55 -11.99 5.76
C LEU A 366 11.77 -11.87 4.85
N LYS A 367 11.74 -12.62 3.75
CA LYS A 367 12.72 -12.64 2.67
C LYS A 367 11.98 -12.74 1.33
N GLU A 368 12.72 -12.70 0.24
CA GLU A 368 12.16 -12.82 -1.11
C GLU A 368 11.52 -14.21 -1.30
N GLY A 369 10.18 -14.25 -1.45
CA GLY A 369 9.38 -15.47 -1.65
C GLY A 369 9.03 -16.28 -0.38
N PHE A 370 9.68 -16.03 0.76
CA PHE A 370 9.51 -16.86 1.96
C PHE A 370 9.73 -16.09 3.28
N GLY A 371 9.31 -16.68 4.40
CA GLY A 371 9.47 -16.10 5.72
C GLY A 371 9.70 -17.12 6.83
N PHE A 372 9.79 -16.59 8.06
CA PHE A 372 9.90 -17.39 9.28
C PHE A 372 8.90 -16.90 10.33
N ILE A 373 8.13 -17.82 10.90
CA ILE A 373 7.19 -17.57 11.99
C ILE A 373 7.85 -17.98 13.31
N LYS A 374 7.65 -17.17 14.35
CA LYS A 374 7.90 -17.53 15.75
C LYS A 374 6.60 -18.09 16.32
N CYS A 375 6.53 -19.40 16.54
CA CYS A 375 5.36 -20.04 17.15
C CYS A 375 5.11 -19.53 18.57
N ALA A 376 3.84 -19.58 19.00
CA ALA A 376 3.47 -19.48 20.41
C ALA A 376 3.82 -20.78 21.17
N ASP A 377 3.68 -21.93 20.51
CA ASP A 377 3.70 -23.25 21.14
C ASP A 377 5.01 -24.05 20.88
N ARG A 378 5.97 -23.50 20.13
CA ARG A 378 7.27 -24.14 19.80
C ARG A 378 8.45 -23.16 19.95
N GLU A 379 9.63 -23.64 20.35
CA GLU A 379 10.86 -22.80 20.38
C GLU A 379 11.46 -22.59 18.98
N ALA A 380 11.36 -23.60 18.10
CA ALA A 380 11.87 -23.52 16.74
C ALA A 380 11.08 -22.52 15.89
N ARG A 381 11.77 -21.76 15.02
CA ARG A 381 11.12 -20.90 14.02
C ARG A 381 10.68 -21.73 12.83
N MET A 382 9.43 -21.56 12.42
CA MET A 382 8.83 -22.29 11.31
C MET A 382 9.05 -21.55 10.00
N PHE A 383 9.66 -22.23 9.02
CA PHE A 383 9.78 -21.72 7.66
C PHE A 383 8.42 -21.76 6.94
N PHE A 384 8.14 -20.77 6.11
CA PHE A 384 7.01 -20.80 5.19
C PHE A 384 7.31 -20.13 3.85
N HIS A 385 6.60 -20.55 2.80
CA HIS A 385 6.64 -19.93 1.48
C HIS A 385 5.38 -19.08 1.23
N PHE A 386 5.48 -17.99 0.47
CA PHE A 386 4.34 -17.07 0.25
C PHE A 386 3.17 -17.72 -0.51
N SER A 387 3.40 -18.81 -1.25
CA SER A 387 2.32 -19.59 -1.88
C SER A 387 1.37 -20.25 -0.88
N GLU A 388 1.76 -20.41 0.39
CA GLU A 388 0.92 -21.00 1.44
C GLU A 388 -0.02 -19.98 2.11
N MET A 389 0.00 -18.72 1.68
CA MET A 389 -0.89 -17.68 2.21
C MET A 389 -2.33 -17.87 1.70
N LEU A 390 -3.27 -18.02 2.65
CA LEU A 390 -4.71 -18.10 2.39
C LEU A 390 -5.34 -16.71 2.24
N SER A 391 -4.90 -15.75 3.06
CA SER A 391 -5.42 -14.37 3.08
C SER A 391 -4.79 -13.50 2.00
N GLU A 392 -5.55 -12.53 1.48
CA GLU A 392 -5.04 -11.56 0.51
C GLU A 392 -4.09 -10.51 1.15
N GLY A 393 -3.30 -9.86 0.29
CA GLY A 393 -2.40 -8.75 0.64
C GLY A 393 -1.07 -9.15 1.27
N ASP A 394 -0.17 -8.18 1.38
CA ASP A 394 1.21 -8.39 1.84
C ASP A 394 1.29 -8.80 3.32
N VAL A 395 2.19 -9.74 3.61
CA VAL A 395 2.57 -10.12 4.98
C VAL A 395 3.66 -9.17 5.46
N HIS A 396 3.53 -8.67 6.69
CA HIS A 396 4.50 -7.81 7.33
C HIS A 396 5.19 -8.52 8.51
N ILE A 397 6.37 -8.02 8.88
CA ILE A 397 7.02 -8.45 10.14
C ILE A 397 6.12 -8.01 11.30
N SER A 398 6.01 -8.87 12.31
CA SER A 398 5.08 -8.72 13.43
C SER A 398 3.59 -8.94 13.11
N ASP A 399 3.23 -9.38 11.89
CA ASP A 399 1.87 -9.89 11.65
C ASP A 399 1.64 -11.18 12.44
N GLU A 400 0.44 -11.29 13.00
CA GLU A 400 -0.05 -12.47 13.70
C GLU A 400 -0.69 -13.45 12.71
N VAL A 401 -0.36 -14.74 12.86
CA VAL A 401 -0.73 -15.77 11.90
C VAL A 401 -1.12 -17.07 12.59
N GLU A 402 -2.01 -17.80 11.92
CA GLU A 402 -2.45 -19.14 12.26
C GLU A 402 -2.16 -20.06 11.08
N PHE A 403 -1.56 -21.22 11.34
CA PHE A 403 -0.95 -22.08 10.31
C PHE A 403 -0.90 -23.53 10.78
N THR A 404 -0.60 -24.44 9.87
CA THR A 404 -0.51 -25.87 10.17
C THR A 404 0.91 -26.35 9.92
N VAL A 405 1.47 -27.14 10.83
CA VAL A 405 2.85 -27.61 10.75
C VAL A 405 2.92 -29.02 10.17
N ILE A 406 3.65 -29.17 9.07
CA ILE A 406 3.95 -30.47 8.46
C ILE A 406 5.46 -30.73 8.44
N GLN A 407 5.85 -32.00 8.24
CA GLN A 407 7.21 -32.33 7.79
C GLN A 407 7.33 -32.00 6.30
N ASP A 408 8.45 -31.39 5.90
CA ASP A 408 8.74 -31.03 4.52
C ASP A 408 8.83 -32.30 3.66
N PRO A 409 7.99 -32.46 2.61
CA PRO A 409 8.04 -33.60 1.71
C PRO A 409 9.40 -33.80 1.02
N ALA A 410 10.18 -32.72 0.85
CA ALA A 410 11.54 -32.77 0.31
C ALA A 410 12.61 -33.07 1.37
N SER A 411 12.29 -32.93 2.67
CA SER A 411 13.24 -33.14 3.77
C SER A 411 12.53 -33.50 5.08
N VAL A 412 12.40 -34.80 5.37
CA VAL A 412 11.70 -35.33 6.57
C VAL A 412 12.23 -34.76 7.90
N GLN A 413 13.47 -34.25 7.95
CA GLN A 413 14.04 -33.60 9.14
C GLN A 413 13.68 -32.11 9.30
N ARG A 414 12.99 -31.50 8.34
CA ARG A 414 12.54 -30.11 8.42
C ARG A 414 11.03 -30.07 8.60
N SER A 415 10.56 -29.18 9.46
CA SER A 415 9.14 -28.86 9.55
C SER A 415 8.88 -27.50 8.93
N VAL A 416 7.76 -27.37 8.22
CA VAL A 416 7.34 -26.15 7.51
C VAL A 416 5.89 -25.82 7.87
N ALA A 417 5.57 -24.52 7.84
CA ALA A 417 4.21 -24.02 8.03
C ALA A 417 3.51 -23.87 6.67
N ILE A 418 2.30 -24.41 6.59
CA ILE A 418 1.39 -24.35 5.43
C ILE A 418 0.05 -23.71 5.83
N ARG A 419 -0.81 -23.41 4.86
CA ARG A 419 -2.20 -22.94 5.10
C ARG A 419 -2.26 -21.71 6.03
N ILE A 420 -1.48 -20.69 5.70
CA ILE A 420 -1.21 -19.56 6.60
C ILE A 420 -2.31 -18.52 6.44
N LYS A 421 -3.02 -18.28 7.53
CA LYS A 421 -4.06 -17.27 7.69
C LYS A 421 -3.52 -16.13 8.54
N LYS A 422 -3.80 -14.88 8.16
CA LYS A 422 -3.53 -13.72 9.03
C LYS A 422 -4.60 -13.63 10.12
N LEU A 423 -4.18 -13.31 11.33
CA LEU A 423 -5.05 -13.02 12.48
C LEU A 423 -5.08 -11.52 12.79
N PRO A 424 -6.17 -11.00 13.40
CA PRO A 424 -6.16 -9.68 14.01
C PRO A 424 -5.08 -9.55 15.09
N LYS A 425 -4.51 -8.36 15.27
CA LYS A 425 -3.51 -8.08 16.31
C LYS A 425 -4.09 -8.33 17.72
N GLY A 426 -3.34 -9.03 18.56
CA GLY A 426 -3.75 -9.45 19.91
C GLY A 426 -4.43 -10.82 19.99
N SER A 427 -4.47 -11.59 18.90
CA SER A 427 -5.01 -12.96 18.88
C SER A 427 -3.99 -14.00 19.35
N VAL A 428 -2.70 -13.76 19.13
CA VAL A 428 -1.62 -14.71 19.43
C VAL A 428 -1.13 -14.54 20.87
N ILE A 429 -1.61 -15.43 21.74
CA ILE A 429 -1.27 -15.46 23.15
C ILE A 429 -0.05 -16.37 23.37
N PHE A 430 1.12 -15.78 23.59
CA PHE A 430 2.38 -16.48 23.90
C PHE A 430 2.49 -16.97 25.35
N GLU A 431 1.80 -16.30 26.28
CA GLU A 431 1.90 -16.52 27.72
C GLU A 431 0.51 -16.46 28.37
N ILE A 432 0.22 -17.41 29.25
CA ILE A 432 -1.07 -17.55 29.95
C ILE A 432 -0.93 -16.86 31.30
N VAL A 433 -1.47 -15.66 31.43
CA VAL A 433 -1.38 -14.86 32.66
C VAL A 433 -2.36 -15.36 33.71
N GLY A 434 -1.86 -15.77 34.87
CA GLY A 434 -2.65 -16.15 36.03
C GLY A 434 -3.39 -14.96 36.64
N GLN A 435 -4.64 -15.16 37.06
CA GLN A 435 -5.51 -14.10 37.58
C GLN A 435 -5.05 -13.56 38.95
N GLU A 436 -4.38 -14.38 39.75
CA GLU A 436 -3.84 -13.98 41.06
C GLU A 436 -2.68 -12.99 40.90
N ARG A 437 -2.72 -11.92 41.71
CA ARG A 437 -1.61 -10.98 41.89
C ARG A 437 -0.83 -11.33 43.15
N PHE A 438 0.49 -11.34 43.04
CA PHE A 438 1.42 -11.62 44.12
C PHE A 438 2.16 -10.33 44.50
N VAL A 439 2.51 -10.21 45.77
CA VAL A 439 3.43 -9.19 46.29
C VAL A 439 4.80 -9.85 46.47
N GLY A 440 5.85 -9.19 46.00
CA GLY A 440 7.23 -9.64 46.16
C GLY A 440 8.21 -8.48 46.22
N GLU A 441 9.46 -8.80 46.54
CA GLU A 441 10.59 -7.89 46.65
C GLU A 441 11.56 -8.16 45.49
N ILE A 442 12.09 -7.11 44.86
CA ILE A 442 13.05 -7.25 43.76
C ILE A 442 14.42 -7.66 44.33
N GLU A 443 14.82 -8.92 44.09
CA GLU A 443 16.17 -9.42 44.44
C GLU A 443 17.23 -8.93 43.45
N LYS A 444 16.86 -8.79 42.17
CA LYS A 444 17.78 -8.42 41.09
C LYS A 444 17.04 -7.72 39.96
N VAL A 445 17.56 -6.60 39.48
CA VAL A 445 17.01 -5.92 38.29
C VAL A 445 17.63 -6.45 36.98
N PRO A 446 16.91 -6.41 35.84
CA PRO A 446 17.48 -6.76 34.54
C PRO A 446 18.55 -5.73 34.14
N VAL A 447 19.75 -6.18 33.78
CA VAL A 447 20.89 -5.30 33.42
C VAL A 447 20.55 -4.38 32.24
N ASN A 448 19.74 -4.85 31.30
CA ASN A 448 19.36 -4.13 30.08
C ASN A 448 17.91 -3.59 30.13
N MET A 449 17.58 -2.83 31.18
CA MET A 449 16.23 -2.26 31.40
C MET A 449 15.67 -1.41 30.24
N TRP A 450 16.54 -0.82 29.39
CA TRP A 450 16.15 0.19 28.41
C TRP A 450 16.25 -0.26 26.94
N GLY A 451 16.02 -1.55 26.68
CA GLY A 451 15.70 -2.03 25.32
C GLY A 451 16.76 -1.76 24.26
N ARG A 452 18.04 -1.60 24.64
CA ARG A 452 19.13 -1.58 23.65
C ARG A 452 19.14 -2.93 22.97
N SER A 453 19.05 -2.92 21.64
CA SER A 453 19.07 -4.12 20.79
C SER A 453 20.19 -5.07 21.26
N PRO A 454 19.92 -6.39 21.41
CA PRO A 454 20.89 -7.30 21.99
C PRO A 454 22.25 -7.19 21.32
N GLY A 455 23.25 -6.75 22.10
CA GLY A 455 24.65 -6.91 21.72
C GLY A 455 24.94 -8.39 21.51
N ARG A 456 25.95 -8.72 20.69
CA ARG A 456 26.29 -10.10 20.30
C ARG A 456 26.95 -10.91 21.44
N SER A 457 26.32 -10.98 22.61
CA SER A 457 26.70 -11.83 23.74
C SER A 457 25.52 -12.70 24.15
N HIS A 458 25.76 -14.00 24.35
CA HIS A 458 24.74 -15.03 24.18
C HIS A 458 24.18 -15.61 25.49
N SER A 459 24.29 -14.90 26.61
CA SER A 459 23.90 -15.35 27.95
C SER A 459 22.46 -14.95 28.35
N ARG A 460 21.47 -15.77 27.96
CA ARG A 460 20.03 -15.58 28.25
C ARG A 460 19.68 -15.31 29.73
N GLU A 461 20.54 -15.67 30.69
CA GLU A 461 20.31 -15.49 32.14
C GLU A 461 20.69 -14.09 32.69
N HIS A 462 21.51 -13.31 31.99
CA HIS A 462 21.96 -12.00 32.50
C HIS A 462 21.00 -10.84 32.20
N ASP A 463 20.06 -11.03 31.26
CA ASP A 463 19.03 -10.06 30.87
C ASP A 463 17.69 -10.25 31.61
N LEU A 464 17.65 -11.11 32.63
CA LEU A 464 16.48 -11.35 33.49
C LEU A 464 16.69 -10.75 34.88
N GLY A 465 15.62 -10.10 35.38
CA GLY A 465 15.49 -9.74 36.78
C GLY A 465 14.83 -10.87 37.57
N THR A 466 14.91 -10.81 38.90
CA THR A 466 14.37 -11.83 39.82
C THR A 466 13.59 -11.16 40.96
N ILE A 467 12.40 -11.68 41.24
CA ILE A 467 11.52 -11.28 42.34
C ILE A 467 11.46 -12.42 43.36
N ILE A 468 11.65 -12.12 44.65
CA ILE A 468 11.34 -13.02 45.76
C ILE A 468 9.91 -12.75 46.21
N TYR A 469 9.07 -13.77 46.31
CA TYR A 469 7.69 -13.63 46.78
C TYR A 469 7.27 -14.76 47.71
N GLY A 470 6.27 -14.51 48.55
CA GLY A 470 5.72 -15.51 49.46
C GLY A 470 4.57 -16.28 48.82
N LYS A 471 4.69 -17.61 48.70
CA LYS A 471 3.59 -18.51 48.28
C LYS A 471 3.46 -19.65 49.29
N ASN A 472 2.25 -19.83 49.84
CA ASN A 472 1.94 -20.86 50.84
C ASN A 472 2.90 -20.89 52.05
N GLY A 473 3.40 -19.72 52.48
CA GLY A 473 4.36 -19.60 53.58
C GLY A 473 5.83 -19.87 53.21
N MET A 474 6.13 -20.27 51.96
CA MET A 474 7.50 -20.43 51.46
C MET A 474 7.91 -19.22 50.61
N LYS A 475 9.16 -18.78 50.74
CA LYS A 475 9.77 -17.81 49.80
C LYS A 475 10.11 -18.53 48.50
N GLN A 476 9.58 -18.07 47.38
CA GLN A 476 9.87 -18.54 46.03
C GLN A 476 10.53 -17.42 45.22
N ARG A 477 11.26 -17.78 44.16
CA ARG A 477 11.89 -16.87 43.22
C ARG A 477 11.23 -17.01 41.85
N ILE A 478 11.02 -15.89 41.17
CA ILE A 478 10.48 -15.87 39.80
C ILE A 478 11.21 -14.82 38.96
N ASN A 479 11.45 -15.14 37.69
CA ASN A 479 12.18 -14.27 36.78
C ASN A 479 11.24 -13.37 35.97
N PHE A 480 11.73 -12.19 35.57
CA PHE A 480 10.99 -11.24 34.73
C PHE A 480 11.87 -10.58 33.67
N HIS A 481 11.24 -10.12 32.58
CA HIS A 481 11.88 -9.26 31.59
C HIS A 481 11.62 -7.78 31.88
N ALA A 482 12.54 -6.91 31.47
CA ALA A 482 12.36 -5.46 31.52
C ALA A 482 11.08 -4.97 30.79
N LYS A 483 10.66 -5.67 29.72
CA LYS A 483 9.43 -5.35 28.96
C LYS A 483 8.14 -5.41 29.78
N ASP A 484 8.16 -6.12 30.92
CA ASP A 484 6.96 -6.41 31.72
C ASP A 484 6.85 -5.49 32.96
N THR A 485 7.63 -4.40 32.98
CA THR A 485 7.68 -3.37 34.04
C THR A 485 7.21 -2.01 33.50
N ASP A 486 6.66 -1.14 34.35
CA ASP A 486 6.32 0.22 33.94
C ASP A 486 7.58 1.07 33.70
N LEU A 487 7.80 1.48 32.45
CA LEU A 487 8.91 2.36 32.04
C LEU A 487 8.91 3.74 32.73
N LYS A 488 7.78 4.17 33.32
CA LYS A 488 7.69 5.42 34.09
C LYS A 488 8.23 5.27 35.52
N VAL A 489 8.08 4.09 36.11
CA VAL A 489 8.52 3.78 37.48
C VAL A 489 9.25 2.43 37.45
N PRO A 490 10.48 2.39 36.90
CA PRO A 490 11.25 1.16 36.79
C PRO A 490 11.61 0.62 38.18
N PRO A 491 11.40 -0.68 38.47
CA PRO A 491 11.77 -1.28 39.75
C PRO A 491 13.28 -1.20 40.02
N GLU A 492 13.64 -0.92 41.27
CA GLU A 492 15.00 -0.98 41.82
C GLU A 492 15.14 -2.18 42.78
N GLU A 493 16.36 -2.59 43.08
CA GLU A 493 16.61 -3.70 44.02
C GLU A 493 16.13 -3.32 45.43
N GLY A 494 15.32 -4.18 46.04
CA GLY A 494 14.61 -3.90 47.30
C GLY A 494 13.23 -3.23 47.17
N ASP A 495 12.76 -2.86 45.97
CA ASP A 495 11.37 -2.38 45.81
C ASP A 495 10.34 -3.49 46.09
N GLU A 496 9.27 -3.16 46.81
CA GLU A 496 8.05 -3.98 46.83
C GLU A 496 7.29 -3.81 45.50
N VAL A 497 6.95 -4.93 44.86
CA VAL A 497 6.22 -4.96 43.59
C VAL A 497 5.00 -5.86 43.64
N LEU A 498 3.95 -5.44 42.94
CA LEU A 498 2.77 -6.25 42.59
C LEU A 498 2.93 -6.80 41.18
N PHE A 499 2.74 -8.10 40.99
CA PHE A 499 2.90 -8.77 39.70
C PHE A 499 1.92 -9.96 39.53
N ASN A 500 1.71 -10.39 38.29
CA ASN A 500 1.02 -11.65 37.95
C ASN A 500 2.04 -12.71 37.54
N ILE A 501 1.74 -13.99 37.76
CA ILE A 501 2.54 -15.11 37.23
C ILE A 501 1.95 -15.54 35.88
N ALA A 502 2.75 -15.56 34.83
CA ALA A 502 2.37 -16.10 33.53
C ALA A 502 3.13 -17.40 33.22
N GLU A 503 2.44 -18.38 32.63
CA GLU A 503 3.06 -19.59 32.06
C GLU A 503 3.30 -19.39 30.56
N ILE A 504 4.54 -19.50 30.11
CA ILE A 504 4.88 -19.37 28.69
C ILE A 504 4.59 -20.68 27.98
N LYS A 505 3.71 -20.65 26.97
CA LYS A 505 3.20 -21.89 26.31
C LYS A 505 4.30 -22.77 25.73
N ARG A 506 5.30 -22.17 25.06
CA ARG A 506 6.36 -22.88 24.32
C ARG A 506 7.28 -23.77 25.18
N ASP A 507 7.48 -23.42 26.45
CA ASP A 507 8.50 -24.02 27.33
C ASP A 507 7.97 -24.38 28.72
N LYS A 508 6.71 -24.02 29.03
CA LYS A 508 6.03 -24.19 30.32
C LYS A 508 6.78 -23.56 31.49
N SER A 509 7.69 -22.62 31.22
CA SER A 509 8.34 -21.84 32.26
C SER A 509 7.38 -20.78 32.80
N THR A 510 7.58 -20.40 34.06
CA THR A 510 6.80 -19.34 34.71
C THR A 510 7.63 -18.07 34.83
N MET A 511 7.02 -16.94 34.47
CA MET A 511 7.62 -15.61 34.55
C MET A 511 6.67 -14.61 35.20
N ALA A 512 7.23 -13.60 35.85
CA ALA A 512 6.45 -12.50 36.41
C ALA A 512 6.18 -11.44 35.33
N VAL A 513 4.90 -11.05 35.22
CA VAL A 513 4.41 -10.05 34.26
C VAL A 513 3.51 -9.02 34.95
N ASN A 514 3.17 -7.92 34.27
CA ASN A 514 2.38 -6.80 34.82
C ASN A 514 2.99 -6.24 36.13
N ILE A 515 4.31 -6.04 36.16
CA ILE A 515 5.05 -5.66 37.36
C ILE A 515 4.86 -4.17 37.60
N THR A 516 4.31 -3.86 38.77
CA THR A 516 4.02 -2.50 39.24
C THR A 516 4.70 -2.26 40.58
N VAL A 517 5.50 -1.21 40.67
CA VAL A 517 6.14 -0.80 41.93
C VAL A 517 5.07 -0.27 42.87
N ARG A 518 5.00 -0.84 44.07
CA ARG A 518 4.11 -0.35 45.13
C ARG A 518 4.75 0.89 45.75
N ASP A 519 3.95 1.94 45.94
CA ASP A 519 4.35 3.29 46.35
C ASP A 519 5.73 3.38 47.02
N ARG A 520 6.75 3.73 46.21
CA ARG A 520 7.96 4.31 46.78
C ARG A 520 7.52 5.53 47.58
N THR A 521 7.88 5.57 48.85
CA THR A 521 7.94 6.82 49.63
C THR A 521 9.09 7.66 49.07
N PHE A 522 8.88 8.18 47.84
CA PHE A 522 9.72 9.22 47.27
C PHE A 522 9.69 10.39 48.23
N ASP A 523 10.81 10.63 48.91
CA ASP A 523 11.08 11.93 49.50
C ASP A 523 11.38 12.88 48.31
N PRO A 524 10.41 13.71 47.88
CA PRO A 524 10.46 14.37 46.58
C PRO A 524 11.21 15.70 46.65
N CYS A 525 11.76 16.05 47.82
CA CYS A 525 12.68 17.15 48.02
C CYS A 525 14.08 16.60 48.27
N LYS A 526 15.01 16.92 47.37
CA LYS A 526 16.45 16.82 47.64
C LYS A 526 17.03 18.21 47.74
N ARG A 527 18.12 18.34 48.50
CA ARG A 527 18.88 19.58 48.62
C ARG A 527 20.25 19.41 47.98
N GLY A 528 20.85 20.54 47.64
CA GLY A 528 22.14 20.56 47.00
C GLY A 528 22.62 21.99 46.75
N PHE A 529 23.60 22.11 45.88
CA PHE A 529 24.31 23.35 45.60
C PHE A 529 24.40 23.59 44.09
N VAL A 530 24.40 24.85 43.68
CA VAL A 530 24.63 25.22 42.27
C VAL A 530 26.10 24.97 41.92
N ALA A 531 26.39 23.93 41.14
CA ALA A 531 27.76 23.61 40.74
C ALA A 531 28.21 24.39 39.50
N VAL A 532 27.37 24.44 38.46
CA VAL A 532 27.72 25.08 37.18
C VAL A 532 26.52 25.81 36.60
N LEU A 533 26.75 27.01 36.08
CA LEU A 533 25.77 27.82 35.35
C LEU A 533 26.26 28.07 33.91
N LYS A 534 25.34 28.02 32.93
CA LYS A 534 25.56 28.26 31.50
C LYS A 534 24.37 29.02 30.92
N GLU A 535 24.52 29.61 29.74
CA GLU A 535 23.57 30.56 29.11
C GLU A 535 22.06 30.23 29.21
N SER A 536 21.65 28.95 29.27
CA SER A 536 20.24 28.53 29.39
C SER A 536 19.96 27.40 30.40
N PHE A 537 20.98 26.92 31.11
CA PHE A 537 20.85 25.76 32.01
C PHE A 537 21.98 25.70 33.03
N GLY A 538 21.81 24.86 34.05
CA GLY A 538 22.86 24.59 35.02
C GLY A 538 22.89 23.14 35.50
N PHE A 539 23.82 22.89 36.42
CA PHE A 539 23.97 21.63 37.13
C PHE A 539 23.97 21.88 38.63
N LEU A 540 23.20 21.07 39.35
CA LEU A 540 23.15 21.04 40.80
C LEU A 540 23.96 19.83 41.29
N GLU A 541 24.79 20.05 42.29
CA GLU A 541 25.47 18.99 43.04
C GLU A 541 24.60 18.61 44.24
N THR A 542 24.44 17.32 44.53
CA THR A 542 23.68 16.82 45.67
C THR A 542 24.30 17.23 47.01
N GLU A 543 23.52 17.26 48.10
CA GLU A 543 24.04 17.46 49.47
C GLU A 543 25.00 16.33 49.94
N GLU A 544 25.14 15.24 49.20
CA GLU A 544 26.07 14.14 49.45
C GLU A 544 27.35 14.23 48.59
N HIS A 545 27.44 15.25 47.72
CA HIS A 545 28.55 15.48 46.79
C HIS A 545 28.83 14.28 45.85
N ASP A 546 27.86 13.39 45.68
CA ASP A 546 27.99 12.11 44.96
C ASP A 546 27.69 12.22 43.45
N ARG A 547 26.81 13.15 43.07
CA ARG A 547 26.22 13.25 41.72
C ARG A 547 25.87 14.68 41.33
N GLU A 548 25.93 14.93 40.02
CA GLU A 548 25.34 16.12 39.38
C GLU A 548 23.93 15.83 38.84
N VAL A 549 23.09 16.86 38.89
CA VAL A 549 21.69 16.86 38.42
C VAL A 549 21.47 18.05 37.49
N PHE A 550 21.02 17.78 36.26
CA PHE A 550 20.77 18.83 35.27
C PHE A 550 19.48 19.61 35.54
N PHE A 551 19.51 20.94 35.46
CA PHE A 551 18.29 21.76 35.49
C PHE A 551 18.28 22.79 34.36
N HIS A 552 17.10 23.03 33.80
CA HIS A 552 16.87 24.12 32.87
C HIS A 552 16.40 25.35 33.64
N TYR A 553 16.74 26.57 33.20
CA TYR A 553 16.37 27.78 33.92
C TYR A 553 14.85 28.00 34.04
N SER A 554 14.04 27.42 33.16
CA SER A 554 12.57 27.41 33.31
C SER A 554 12.04 26.55 34.46
N GLN A 555 12.91 25.82 35.17
CA GLN A 555 12.58 25.02 36.36
C GLN A 555 13.02 25.71 37.66
N TYR A 556 13.64 26.88 37.58
CA TYR A 556 14.08 27.66 38.73
C TYR A 556 12.98 28.62 39.19
N ASP A 557 12.67 28.59 40.49
CA ASP A 557 11.64 29.38 41.15
C ASP A 557 12.27 30.64 41.77
N GLY A 558 12.74 31.54 40.90
CA GLY A 558 13.46 32.77 41.27
C GLY A 558 14.00 33.52 40.05
N ASP A 559 14.70 34.64 40.30
CA ASP A 559 15.39 35.38 39.24
C ASP A 559 16.77 34.74 38.96
N VAL A 560 16.97 34.27 37.72
CA VAL A 560 18.22 33.64 37.25
C VAL A 560 19.43 34.56 37.45
N ASN A 561 19.24 35.89 37.39
CA ASN A 561 20.32 36.87 37.62
C ASN A 561 20.80 36.92 39.08
N THR A 562 20.04 36.34 40.02
CA THR A 562 20.39 36.26 41.44
C THR A 562 20.99 34.91 41.84
N LEU A 563 21.09 33.97 40.90
CA LEU A 563 21.59 32.62 41.12
C LEU A 563 23.10 32.57 40.90
N TYR A 564 23.87 32.28 41.95
CA TYR A 564 25.33 32.20 41.89
C TYR A 564 25.85 30.78 42.16
N ILE A 565 27.07 30.53 41.69
CA ILE A 565 27.74 29.25 41.88
C ILE A 565 28.04 29.03 43.37
N GLY A 566 27.57 27.91 43.91
CA GLY A 566 27.64 27.54 45.33
C GLY A 566 26.48 28.04 46.18
N ASP A 567 25.41 28.58 45.59
CA ASP A 567 24.17 28.82 46.32
C ASP A 567 23.48 27.49 46.67
N GLU A 568 22.89 27.44 47.86
CA GLU A 568 22.11 26.29 48.33
C GLU A 568 20.72 26.30 47.69
N VAL A 569 20.27 25.15 47.22
CA VAL A 569 18.96 24.97 46.59
C VAL A 569 18.26 23.70 47.05
N GLU A 570 16.94 23.74 47.05
CA GLU A 570 16.04 22.59 47.20
C GLU A 570 15.39 22.30 45.85
N PHE A 571 15.26 21.02 45.48
CA PHE A 571 14.73 20.62 44.18
C PHE A 571 14.09 19.22 44.19
N THR A 572 13.17 18.98 43.27
CA THR A 572 12.63 17.64 43.03
C THR A 572 13.44 16.92 41.96
N LEU A 573 13.98 15.75 42.31
CA LEU A 573 14.74 14.90 41.38
C LEU A 573 13.76 14.11 40.49
N VAL A 574 13.62 14.53 39.23
CA VAL A 574 12.74 13.89 38.24
C VAL A 574 13.57 13.18 37.17
N ARG A 575 13.34 11.87 36.99
CA ARG A 575 14.08 11.07 36.02
C ARG A 575 13.37 11.04 34.66
N LYS A 576 13.80 11.89 33.73
CA LYS A 576 13.31 11.90 32.34
C LYS A 576 14.12 10.93 31.49
N GLY A 577 13.74 9.65 31.55
CA GLY A 577 14.40 8.56 30.85
C GLY A 577 15.79 8.24 31.41
N SER A 578 16.83 8.28 30.57
CA SER A 578 18.19 7.96 31.00
C SER A 578 18.92 9.11 31.72
N LYS A 579 18.31 10.30 31.84
CA LYS A 579 18.89 11.47 32.49
C LYS A 579 18.06 11.91 33.69
N SER A 580 18.74 12.12 34.81
CA SER A 580 18.19 12.76 36.00
C SER A 580 18.14 14.27 35.81
N SER A 581 17.01 14.90 36.09
CA SER A 581 16.84 16.35 36.02
C SER A 581 16.21 16.88 37.30
N ALA A 582 16.54 18.11 37.68
CA ALA A 582 15.91 18.79 38.79
C ALA A 582 14.76 19.67 38.28
N GLU A 583 13.58 19.49 38.88
CA GLU A 583 12.39 20.33 38.67
C GLU A 583 12.07 21.11 39.96
N LYS A 584 11.38 22.24 39.82
CA LYS A 584 10.99 23.12 40.95
C LYS A 584 12.19 23.50 41.84
N VAL A 585 13.30 23.90 41.23
CA VAL A 585 14.52 24.31 41.93
C VAL A 585 14.28 25.63 42.65
N LYS A 586 14.37 25.66 43.98
CA LYS A 586 14.18 26.85 44.81
C LYS A 586 15.48 27.22 45.53
N PRO A 587 15.83 28.51 45.65
CA PRO A 587 16.92 28.93 46.54
C PRO A 587 16.53 28.72 48.01
N ILE A 588 17.45 28.24 48.83
CA ILE A 588 17.30 28.16 50.30
C ILE A 588 18.35 29.03 50.99
N ALA A 589 18.13 29.35 52.27
CA ALA A 589 19.02 30.23 53.02
C ALA A 589 20.40 29.59 53.22
N LYS A 590 21.47 30.36 53.04
CA LYS A 590 22.85 29.88 53.22
C LYS A 590 23.08 29.41 54.66
N GLY A 591 23.57 28.19 54.85
CA GLY A 591 23.70 27.49 56.12
C GLY A 591 22.53 26.53 56.43
N THR A 592 21.63 26.24 55.49
CA THR A 592 20.56 25.23 55.66
C THR A 592 21.11 23.82 55.49
N ILE A 593 22.10 23.64 54.60
CA ILE A 593 22.92 22.44 54.50
C ILE A 593 24.09 22.59 55.49
N PRO A 594 24.29 21.66 56.46
CA PRO A 594 25.36 21.78 57.44
C PRO A 594 26.75 21.81 56.79
N PRO A 595 27.60 22.82 57.06
CA PRO A 595 28.94 22.89 56.48
C PRO A 595 29.83 21.76 57.02
N GLU A 596 30.71 21.24 56.17
CA GLU A 596 31.63 20.17 56.56
C GLU A 596 32.65 20.63 57.62
N LYS A 597 33.03 19.71 58.51
CA LYS A 597 34.00 20.02 59.58
C LYS A 597 35.42 19.91 59.04
N VAL A 598 35.95 21.05 58.58
CA VAL A 598 37.34 21.20 58.13
C VAL A 598 38.30 21.04 59.33
N GLN A 599 39.26 20.13 59.20
CA GLN A 599 40.34 19.93 60.16
C GLN A 599 41.46 20.97 59.94
N PRO A 600 42.13 21.43 61.01
CA PRO A 600 43.28 22.31 60.89
C PRO A 600 44.51 21.55 60.39
N GLY A 601 44.89 21.83 59.15
CA GLY A 601 46.10 21.30 58.51
C GLY A 601 46.14 21.74 57.04
N LEU A 602 47.33 21.84 56.46
CA LEU A 602 47.52 22.01 55.02
C LEU A 602 48.39 20.84 54.56
N LEU A 603 47.79 19.92 53.82
CA LEU A 603 48.46 18.76 53.24
C LEU A 603 48.81 19.06 51.79
N LYS A 604 49.98 18.59 51.35
CA LYS A 604 50.33 18.54 49.93
C LYS A 604 49.78 17.25 49.32
N GLY A 605 49.52 17.28 48.03
CA GLY A 605 49.02 16.14 47.30
C GLY A 605 49.10 16.29 45.80
N LYS A 606 48.62 15.27 45.11
CA LYS A 606 48.60 15.15 43.66
C LYS A 606 47.23 14.71 43.19
N ILE A 607 46.76 15.28 42.08
CA ILE A 607 45.48 14.91 41.51
C ILE A 607 45.60 13.59 40.74
N LEU A 608 45.14 12.49 41.35
CA LEU A 608 45.04 11.20 40.66
C LEU A 608 43.92 11.19 39.62
N ARG A 609 42.82 11.92 39.89
CA ARG A 609 41.64 11.94 39.02
C ARG A 609 41.00 13.34 39.03
N PRO A 610 40.88 14.01 37.86
CA PRO A 610 40.22 15.32 37.75
C PRO A 610 38.70 15.19 37.92
N LEU A 611 37.99 16.30 38.16
CA LEU A 611 36.53 16.33 38.21
C LEU A 611 35.88 15.97 36.87
N ARG A 612 34.66 15.42 36.91
CA ARG A 612 33.89 15.02 35.70
C ARG A 612 33.62 16.15 34.71
N CYS A 613 33.55 17.39 35.19
CA CYS A 613 33.43 18.57 34.31
C CYS A 613 34.70 18.82 33.47
N ILE A 614 35.87 18.35 33.92
CA ILE A 614 37.17 18.50 33.25
C ILE A 614 37.43 17.29 32.33
N ASP A 615 37.21 16.07 32.83
CA ASP A 615 37.17 14.86 32.00
C ASP A 615 35.76 14.23 31.98
N PRO A 616 34.97 14.47 30.92
CA PRO A 616 33.63 13.88 30.76
C PRO A 616 33.61 12.39 30.40
N GLN A 617 34.75 11.73 30.16
CA GLN A 617 34.78 10.30 29.82
C GLN A 617 34.65 9.40 31.06
N GLN A 618 34.89 9.93 32.26
CA GLN A 618 34.82 9.16 33.50
C GLN A 618 33.38 8.95 34.02
N SER A 619 33.22 7.86 34.77
CA SER A 619 31.98 7.41 35.41
C SER A 619 31.64 8.20 36.67
N GLU A 620 32.64 8.51 37.49
CA GLU A 620 32.52 9.11 38.82
C GLU A 620 32.47 10.64 38.76
N TYR A 621 31.61 11.26 39.58
CA TYR A 621 31.43 12.70 39.62
C TYR A 621 32.57 13.45 40.33
N THR A 622 32.88 13.03 41.56
CA THR A 622 33.97 13.55 42.41
C THR A 622 35.33 13.36 41.76
N GLY A 623 36.31 14.23 42.00
CA GLY A 623 37.71 13.94 41.69
C GLY A 623 38.40 13.14 42.82
N LEU A 624 39.67 12.80 42.64
CA LEU A 624 40.49 12.12 43.66
C LEU A 624 41.85 12.82 43.82
N VAL A 625 42.18 13.23 45.05
CA VAL A 625 43.52 13.70 45.46
C VAL A 625 44.24 12.56 46.18
N GLN A 626 45.53 12.42 45.98
CA GLN A 626 46.43 11.60 46.78
C GLN A 626 47.32 12.51 47.62
N GLU A 627 47.45 12.24 48.90
CA GLU A 627 48.38 12.94 49.78
C GLU A 627 49.84 12.62 49.38
N ILE A 628 50.70 13.64 49.41
CA ILE A 628 52.15 13.48 49.31
C ILE A 628 52.70 13.80 50.70
N THR A 629 53.38 12.82 51.30
CA THR A 629 54.09 12.99 52.58
C THR A 629 55.42 13.71 52.37
N ASP A 630 55.98 14.30 53.43
CA ASP A 630 57.27 15.03 53.36
C ASP A 630 58.46 14.16 52.91
N ASP A 631 58.34 12.83 52.98
CA ASP A 631 59.33 11.84 52.51
C ASP A 631 59.14 11.44 51.02
N GLU A 632 58.37 12.21 50.24
CA GLU A 632 57.94 11.92 48.85
C GLU A 632 57.16 10.59 48.67
N THR A 633 56.73 9.93 49.76
CA THR A 633 55.95 8.69 49.66
C THR A 633 54.47 8.95 49.41
N GLU A 634 53.91 8.16 48.49
CA GLU A 634 52.49 8.13 48.13
C GLU A 634 51.60 7.81 49.33
N GLY A 635 50.82 8.81 49.76
CA GLY A 635 49.94 8.74 50.93
C GLY A 635 48.51 8.31 50.61
N MET A 636 47.60 8.63 51.53
CA MET A 636 46.19 8.26 51.44
C MET A 636 45.47 9.03 50.33
N THR A 637 44.37 8.47 49.81
CA THR A 637 43.55 9.11 48.77
C THR A 637 42.23 9.63 49.33
N TYR A 638 41.85 10.82 48.90
CA TYR A 638 40.68 11.56 49.38
C TYR A 638 39.85 12.08 48.20
N PRO A 639 38.52 11.84 48.18
CA PRO A 639 37.65 12.43 47.17
C PRO A 639 37.56 13.95 47.38
N TYR A 640 37.41 14.69 46.29
CA TYR A 640 37.06 16.11 46.30
C TYR A 640 35.92 16.38 45.32
N CYS A 641 35.09 17.37 45.61
CA CYS A 641 34.04 17.81 44.70
C CYS A 641 34.31 19.22 44.17
N PHE A 642 33.38 19.79 43.40
CA PHE A 642 33.53 21.14 42.88
C PHE A 642 33.50 22.20 43.99
N LEU A 643 32.71 21.99 45.05
CA LEU A 643 32.69 22.90 46.22
C LEU A 643 33.94 22.79 47.10
N SER A 644 34.66 21.67 47.03
CA SER A 644 35.95 21.50 47.69
C SER A 644 37.06 22.38 47.11
N LEU A 645 36.88 22.99 45.93
CA LEU A 645 37.91 23.83 45.31
C LEU A 645 38.10 25.15 46.06
N ALA A 646 39.35 25.58 46.26
CA ALA A 646 39.67 26.87 46.85
C ALA A 646 39.34 28.04 45.92
N ASP A 647 39.57 27.85 44.61
CA ASP A 647 39.12 28.74 43.53
C ASP A 647 38.20 27.95 42.59
N LYS A 648 36.96 28.43 42.43
CA LYS A 648 35.92 27.81 41.60
C LYS A 648 36.22 27.88 40.09
N HIS A 649 37.22 28.67 39.70
CA HIS A 649 37.71 28.78 38.32
C HIS A 649 38.98 27.94 38.08
N GLU A 650 39.40 27.12 39.05
CA GLU A 650 40.62 26.33 38.94
C GLU A 650 40.40 24.97 38.25
N PHE A 651 41.07 24.78 37.11
CA PHE A 651 41.00 23.55 36.32
C PHE A 651 42.09 22.55 36.71
N LEU A 652 41.88 21.80 37.80
CA LEU A 652 42.79 20.77 38.28
C LEU A 652 42.84 19.56 37.33
N GLN A 653 44.03 19.26 36.80
CA GLN A 653 44.28 18.16 35.87
C GLN A 653 44.89 16.95 36.58
N LYS A 654 44.86 15.79 35.91
CA LYS A 654 45.62 14.63 36.37
C LYS A 654 47.11 15.01 36.49
N ASP A 655 47.72 14.57 37.58
CA ASP A 655 49.11 14.78 37.96
C ASP A 655 49.47 16.21 38.43
N ASP A 656 48.50 17.14 38.54
CA ASP A 656 48.71 18.46 39.16
C ASP A 656 49.05 18.35 40.66
N GLU A 657 50.06 19.10 41.10
CA GLU A 657 50.42 19.31 42.51
C GLU A 657 49.41 20.27 43.17
N VAL A 658 48.86 19.89 44.32
CA VAL A 658 47.83 20.63 45.04
C VAL A 658 48.11 20.71 46.54
N CYS A 659 47.64 21.78 47.16
CA CYS A 659 47.47 21.88 48.61
C CYS A 659 45.99 21.72 48.97
N PHE A 660 45.68 21.00 50.04
CA PHE A 660 44.31 20.79 50.52
C PHE A 660 44.25 20.64 52.04
N GLN A 661 43.04 20.74 52.60
CA GLN A 661 42.73 20.46 54.00
C GLN A 661 41.81 19.23 54.06
N LEU A 662 41.80 18.47 55.16
CA LEU A 662 40.82 17.40 55.33
C LEU A 662 39.52 17.95 55.91
N ALA A 663 38.39 17.51 55.39
CA ALA A 663 37.08 17.71 56.01
C ALA A 663 36.43 16.36 56.34
N ILE A 664 35.68 16.30 57.44
CA ILE A 664 34.82 15.15 57.74
C ILE A 664 33.37 15.55 57.48
N SER A 665 32.72 14.80 56.60
CA SER A 665 31.31 14.98 56.30
C SER A 665 30.46 14.48 57.47
N PRO A 666 29.57 15.31 58.07
CA PRO A 666 28.88 14.99 59.32
C PRO A 666 27.83 13.87 59.19
N LYS A 667 27.39 13.53 57.96
CA LYS A 667 26.40 12.46 57.71
C LYS A 667 27.01 11.06 57.56
N ASN A 668 28.13 10.95 56.84
CA ASN A 668 28.68 9.65 56.39
C ASN A 668 30.05 9.30 56.98
N GLN A 669 30.61 10.18 57.84
CA GLN A 669 31.95 10.09 58.44
C GLN A 669 33.13 9.91 57.45
N LYS A 670 32.90 10.09 56.14
CA LYS A 670 33.99 10.04 55.16
C LYS A 670 34.86 11.28 55.27
N THR A 671 36.16 11.08 55.08
CA THR A 671 37.15 12.15 54.91
C THR A 671 37.21 12.59 53.46
N TRP A 672 37.11 13.89 53.23
CA TRP A 672 37.17 14.55 51.93
C TRP A 672 38.33 15.54 51.90
N ALA A 673 38.87 15.78 50.71
CA ALA A 673 39.78 16.90 50.48
C ALA A 673 38.95 18.19 50.27
N TRP A 674 39.35 19.26 50.95
CA TRP A 674 38.62 20.53 51.05
C TRP A 674 39.58 21.72 50.91
N LYS A 675 39.12 22.83 50.30
CA LYS A 675 39.97 23.93 49.79
C LYS A 675 41.18 23.40 48.99
N VAL A 676 40.92 22.50 48.04
CA VAL A 676 41.93 22.02 47.10
C VAL A 676 42.34 23.19 46.20
N ALA A 677 43.62 23.53 46.20
CA ALA A 677 44.23 24.62 45.44
C ALA A 677 45.47 24.11 44.70
N GLY A 678 45.63 24.43 43.43
CA GLY A 678 46.82 24.03 42.64
C GLY A 678 48.06 24.85 42.98
N GLU A 679 49.20 24.19 43.15
CA GLU A 679 50.52 24.84 43.21
C GLU A 679 51.01 25.25 41.81
N ARG A 680 50.24 26.14 41.17
CA ARG A 680 50.51 26.62 39.81
C ARG A 680 51.71 27.55 39.76
N LYS A 681 52.70 27.19 38.94
CA LYS A 681 53.85 28.05 38.61
C LYS A 681 53.42 29.10 37.58
N PHE A 682 53.25 30.35 38.04
CA PHE A 682 52.94 31.48 37.16
C PHE A 682 54.15 31.84 36.29
N VAL A 683 53.92 31.95 34.99
CA VAL A 683 54.91 32.29 33.96
C VAL A 683 54.62 33.70 33.43
N ARG A 684 55.66 34.45 33.07
CA ARG A 684 55.56 35.83 32.59
C ARG A 684 56.08 35.96 31.16
N ALA A 685 55.30 36.59 30.30
CA ALA A 685 55.70 36.90 28.92
C ALA A 685 54.86 38.06 28.35
N ARG A 686 55.18 38.49 27.12
CA ARG A 686 54.45 39.56 26.42
C ARG A 686 53.38 39.01 25.50
N VAL A 687 52.24 39.69 25.44
CA VAL A 687 51.17 39.38 24.50
C VAL A 687 51.59 39.78 23.09
N SER A 688 51.59 38.81 22.18
CA SER A 688 52.04 39.01 20.80
C SER A 688 50.96 39.64 19.92
N SER A 689 49.72 39.12 20.02
CA SER A 689 48.57 39.66 19.30
C SER A 689 47.26 39.25 19.97
N VAL A 690 46.23 40.06 19.80
CA VAL A 690 44.85 39.76 20.21
C VAL A 690 43.97 39.89 18.97
N LYS A 691 43.10 38.91 18.71
CA LYS A 691 42.26 38.79 17.51
C LYS A 691 40.87 38.29 17.89
N GLY A 692 39.89 39.20 17.97
CA GLY A 692 38.54 38.85 18.37
C GLY A 692 38.48 38.34 19.80
N GLN A 693 37.95 37.13 20.00
CA GLN A 693 37.76 36.51 21.33
C GLN A 693 39.01 35.74 21.84
N TYR A 694 40.14 35.78 21.14
CA TYR A 694 41.35 35.05 21.54
C TYR A 694 42.64 35.85 21.29
N GLY A 695 43.75 35.40 21.87
CA GLY A 695 45.06 36.01 21.71
C GLY A 695 46.20 35.00 21.76
N PHE A 696 47.40 35.52 21.53
CA PHE A 696 48.66 34.77 21.52
C PHE A 696 49.70 35.50 22.38
N ILE A 697 50.46 34.75 23.15
CA ILE A 697 51.57 35.21 24.00
C ILE A 697 52.89 34.75 23.35
N ASP A 698 53.90 35.62 23.34
CA ASP A 698 55.26 35.30 22.92
C ASP A 698 55.97 34.47 24.00
N TYR A 699 55.52 33.23 24.14
CA TYR A 699 56.09 32.17 24.95
C TYR A 699 56.06 30.88 24.13
N ASP A 700 57.20 30.19 24.03
CA ASP A 700 57.34 28.94 23.29
C ASP A 700 57.33 27.75 24.26
N VAL A 701 56.50 26.75 23.97
CA VAL A 701 56.36 25.52 24.76
C VAL A 701 57.04 24.33 24.06
N GLY A 702 58.01 24.60 23.17
CA GLY A 702 58.85 23.58 22.52
C GLY A 702 58.39 23.16 21.11
N GLU A 703 57.45 23.89 20.50
CA GLU A 703 57.01 23.65 19.11
C GLU A 703 57.32 24.82 18.16
N GLY A 704 57.97 25.90 18.61
CA GLY A 704 58.17 27.12 17.82
C GLY A 704 56.87 27.90 17.59
N LYS A 705 55.82 27.62 18.39
CA LYS A 705 54.48 28.21 18.27
C LYS A 705 54.18 29.08 19.49
N LYS A 706 53.56 30.23 19.23
CA LYS A 706 53.12 31.17 20.27
C LYS A 706 51.98 30.57 21.09
N LEU A 707 52.05 30.70 22.41
CA LEU A 707 51.06 30.17 23.35
C LEU A 707 49.70 30.85 23.16
N PHE A 708 48.63 30.05 23.06
CA PHE A 708 47.25 30.53 22.83
C PHE A 708 46.51 30.83 24.13
N PHE A 709 45.66 31.86 24.16
CA PHE A 709 44.66 32.08 25.23
C PHE A 709 43.33 32.57 24.66
N HIS A 710 42.24 32.33 25.40
CA HIS A 710 40.91 32.88 25.09
C HIS A 710 40.62 34.06 26.02
N LEU A 711 39.81 35.05 25.60
CA LEU A 711 39.51 36.21 26.46
C LEU A 711 38.69 35.84 27.71
N SER A 712 38.01 34.69 27.73
CA SER A 712 37.37 34.15 28.94
C SER A 712 38.36 33.78 30.05
N GLU A 713 39.61 33.50 29.70
CA GLU A 713 40.67 33.11 30.65
C GLU A 713 41.42 34.31 31.24
N VAL A 714 40.99 35.52 30.86
CA VAL A 714 41.50 36.79 31.40
C VAL A 714 40.69 37.14 32.63
N VAL A 715 41.36 37.48 33.73
CA VAL A 715 40.67 37.87 34.97
C VAL A 715 39.81 39.11 34.73
N GLU A 716 38.56 39.08 35.20
CA GLU A 716 37.56 40.12 34.94
C GLU A 716 38.07 41.53 35.27
N GLY A 717 37.75 42.49 34.41
CA GLY A 717 38.12 43.90 34.55
C GLY A 717 39.50 44.29 34.00
N VAL A 718 40.23 43.38 33.34
CA VAL A 718 41.57 43.65 32.78
C VAL A 718 41.57 43.64 31.24
N GLU A 719 41.76 44.80 30.62
CA GLU A 719 41.98 44.87 29.16
C GLU A 719 43.42 44.52 28.78
N ILE A 720 43.56 43.55 27.86
CA ILE A 720 44.82 43.05 27.32
C ILE A 720 44.97 43.48 25.86
N ALA A 721 46.13 44.07 25.54
CA ALA A 721 46.50 44.51 24.21
C ALA A 721 47.88 43.93 23.81
N PRO A 722 48.21 43.88 22.51
CA PRO A 722 49.54 43.49 22.04
C PRO A 722 50.64 44.33 22.70
N GLY A 723 51.71 43.68 23.15
CA GLY A 723 52.84 44.29 23.86
C GLY A 723 52.71 44.32 25.39
N HIS A 724 51.53 44.10 25.97
CA HIS A 724 51.39 44.04 27.44
C HIS A 724 52.13 42.82 28.02
N GLU A 725 52.79 43.02 29.16
CA GLU A 725 53.28 41.92 29.99
C GLU A 725 52.12 41.30 30.78
N VAL A 726 52.08 39.98 30.76
CA VAL A 726 51.07 39.18 31.45
C VAL A 726 51.74 38.07 32.25
N GLU A 727 51.20 37.79 33.44
CA GLU A 727 51.42 36.53 34.14
C GLU A 727 50.24 35.58 33.87
N PHE A 728 50.54 34.29 33.70
CA PHE A 728 49.56 33.27 33.34
C PHE A 728 50.05 31.89 33.79
N VAL A 729 49.15 30.92 33.79
CA VAL A 729 49.49 29.51 34.00
C VAL A 729 49.36 28.75 32.69
N ILE A 730 50.32 27.89 32.39
CA ILE A 730 50.28 27.01 31.22
C ILE A 730 49.50 25.75 31.57
N VAL A 731 48.47 25.44 30.80
CA VAL A 731 47.61 24.27 30.98
C VAL A 731 47.55 23.49 29.66
N GLN A 732 47.65 22.16 29.71
CA GLN A 732 47.54 21.32 28.51
C GLN A 732 46.10 20.84 28.31
N ASN A 733 45.52 21.06 27.14
CA ASN A 733 44.18 20.57 26.84
C ASN A 733 44.23 19.08 26.50
N GLN A 734 43.77 18.23 27.42
CA GLN A 734 43.84 16.77 27.30
C GLN A 734 43.13 16.19 26.07
N LYS A 735 42.17 16.91 25.46
CA LYS A 735 41.45 16.44 24.26
C LYS A 735 42.21 16.64 22.95
N ASN A 736 43.18 17.56 22.91
CA ASN A 736 43.90 17.90 21.68
C ASN A 736 45.43 18.02 21.85
N GLY A 737 45.96 17.80 23.05
CA GLY A 737 47.38 17.85 23.40
C GLY A 737 48.00 19.25 23.40
N ARG A 738 47.25 20.31 23.07
CA ARG A 738 47.78 21.68 22.91
C ARG A 738 47.85 22.41 24.24
N TYR A 739 48.92 23.19 24.41
CA TYR A 739 49.07 24.10 25.54
C TYR A 739 48.31 25.40 25.32
N SER A 740 47.70 25.90 26.40
CA SER A 740 47.02 27.20 26.45
C SER A 740 47.33 27.93 27.76
N ALA A 741 47.37 29.26 27.72
CA ALA A 741 47.48 30.09 28.90
C ALA A 741 46.10 30.32 29.54
N VAL A 742 46.02 30.11 30.85
CA VAL A 742 44.83 30.22 31.71
C VAL A 742 45.14 31.17 32.87
N ASN A 743 44.11 31.83 33.42
CA ASN A 743 44.23 32.81 34.53
C ASN A 743 45.21 33.94 34.16
N VAL A 744 45.01 34.53 32.98
CA VAL A 744 45.88 35.56 32.40
C VAL A 744 45.62 36.90 33.09
N ARG A 745 46.66 37.47 33.69
CA ARG A 745 46.64 38.72 34.46
C ARG A 745 47.66 39.69 33.90
N ARG A 746 47.28 40.95 33.73
CA ARG A 746 48.20 41.99 33.25
C ARG A 746 49.10 42.47 34.37
N LEU A 747 50.42 42.40 34.14
CA LEU A 747 51.40 43.08 34.97
C LEU A 747 51.41 44.56 34.59
N THR A 748 51.24 45.43 35.58
CA THR A 748 51.38 46.88 35.42
C THR A 748 52.67 47.34 36.07
N GLU A 749 53.54 48.03 35.30
CA GLU A 749 54.80 48.62 35.79
C GLU A 749 54.57 49.85 36.71
N MET A 750 53.71 49.73 37.72
CA MET A 750 53.63 50.71 38.82
C MET A 750 53.33 50.03 40.16
N GLN A 751 54.32 49.30 40.70
CA GLN A 751 54.37 49.02 42.13
C GLN A 751 55.68 49.53 42.75
N ARG A 752 55.56 50.62 43.51
CA ARG A 752 56.65 51.16 44.35
C ARG A 752 57.09 50.12 45.40
N PRO A 753 58.36 50.13 45.85
CA PRO A 753 58.85 49.21 46.88
C PRO A 753 58.05 49.28 48.20
N GLN A 754 57.88 48.14 48.87
CA GLN A 754 56.94 47.89 49.98
C GLN A 754 57.12 48.73 51.28
N ARG A 755 58.02 49.72 51.35
CA ARG A 755 58.32 50.44 52.60
C ARG A 755 57.28 51.49 53.04
N LEU A 756 56.16 51.64 52.32
CA LEU A 756 55.08 52.59 52.67
C LEU A 756 53.69 51.96 52.85
N SER A 757 53.52 50.64 52.68
CA SER A 757 52.23 49.95 52.86
C SER A 757 51.88 49.66 54.34
N ARG A 758 52.23 50.60 55.24
CA ARG A 758 51.69 50.70 56.59
C ARG A 758 51.04 52.07 56.78
N MET A 759 49.95 52.35 56.06
CA MET A 759 48.88 53.24 56.52
C MET A 759 47.66 53.20 55.59
N LYS A 760 46.48 53.13 56.23
CA LYS A 760 45.11 53.15 55.67
C LYS A 760 44.63 51.83 55.03
N SER A 761 43.51 51.26 55.46
CA SER A 761 42.64 51.69 56.58
C SER A 761 41.76 50.58 57.13
N ASN A 762 41.92 50.28 58.42
CA ASN A 762 40.82 49.76 59.24
C ASN A 762 39.70 50.80 59.25
N LEU A 763 38.46 50.37 59.01
CA LEU A 763 37.25 51.13 59.31
C LEU A 763 36.73 50.61 60.66
N GLY A 764 37.12 51.31 61.72
CA GLY A 764 36.81 50.92 63.10
C GLY A 764 37.62 51.71 64.12
N ASP A 765 37.49 53.04 64.14
CA ASP A 765 36.87 53.73 65.29
C ASP A 765 36.65 55.22 65.04
N GLY A 766 35.70 55.81 65.77
CA GLY A 766 35.16 57.14 65.51
C GLY A 766 35.89 58.32 66.16
N THR A 767 37.14 58.62 65.79
CA THR A 767 37.78 59.93 66.11
C THR A 767 38.90 60.30 65.12
N GLY A 768 38.61 61.17 64.14
CA GLY A 768 39.62 61.72 63.22
C GLY A 768 39.05 62.75 62.22
N PRO A 769 39.83 63.77 61.81
CA PRO A 769 39.30 64.92 61.07
C PRO A 769 38.96 64.59 59.61
N ARG A 770 37.81 65.10 59.14
CA ARG A 770 37.30 64.92 57.77
C ARG A 770 38.00 65.86 56.77
N LEU A 771 38.51 65.29 55.68
CA LEU A 771 38.96 66.04 54.50
C LEU A 771 37.80 66.20 53.51
N ILE A 772 37.51 67.45 53.11
CA ILE A 772 36.46 67.80 52.14
C ILE A 772 37.12 68.08 50.79
N ILE A 773 36.65 67.42 49.73
CA ILE A 773 37.13 67.62 48.35
C ILE A 773 36.46 68.85 47.75
N LEU A 774 37.21 69.94 47.58
CA LEU A 774 36.68 71.26 47.18
C LEU A 774 36.33 71.40 45.67
N ARG A 775 36.87 70.55 44.79
CA ARG A 775 36.45 70.39 43.38
C ARG A 775 36.87 69.02 42.87
N GLN A 776 35.99 68.33 42.15
CA GLN A 776 36.37 67.20 41.28
C GLN A 776 36.77 67.74 39.89
N PRO A 777 37.84 67.22 39.26
CA PRO A 777 38.16 67.57 37.88
C PRO A 777 37.15 66.92 36.93
N LYS A 778 36.45 67.73 36.14
CA LYS A 778 35.66 67.23 34.99
C LYS A 778 36.58 66.90 33.82
N GLY A 779 36.28 65.81 33.11
CA GLY A 779 36.96 65.44 31.86
C GLY A 779 36.67 66.39 30.69
N PRO A 780 37.42 66.27 29.58
CA PRO A 780 37.36 67.20 28.44
C PRO A 780 36.03 67.10 27.67
N ASP A 781 35.54 68.24 27.17
CA ASP A 781 34.17 68.43 26.68
C ASP A 781 33.93 68.17 25.17
N GLY A 782 34.90 67.55 24.49
CA GLY A 782 34.77 67.18 23.07
C GLY A 782 34.92 68.34 22.07
N SER A 783 35.26 69.55 22.50
CA SER A 783 35.55 70.66 21.60
C SER A 783 36.96 70.57 20.95
N LYS A 784 37.07 70.85 19.65
CA LYS A 784 38.36 70.86 18.92
C LYS A 784 39.12 72.16 19.16
N GLY A 785 39.89 72.22 20.25
CA GLY A 785 40.73 73.36 20.61
C GLY A 785 42.09 73.41 19.89
N PHE A 786 42.41 74.59 19.33
CA PHE A 786 43.74 75.05 18.90
C PHE A 786 44.39 74.40 17.66
N ASN A 787 44.01 74.92 16.48
CA ASN A 787 44.93 75.04 15.35
C ASN A 787 45.99 76.11 15.64
N TRP A 788 47.27 75.78 15.51
CA TRP A 788 48.34 76.77 15.34
C TRP A 788 49.26 76.32 14.20
N LYS A 789 49.31 77.10 13.11
CA LYS A 789 50.31 76.91 12.04
C LYS A 789 51.68 77.37 12.54
N ARG A 790 52.77 76.74 12.10
CA ARG A 790 54.09 77.36 12.22
C ARG A 790 54.21 78.46 11.16
N GLN A 791 54.48 79.68 11.65
CA GLN A 791 54.46 80.98 10.94
C GLN A 791 53.06 81.44 10.51
#